data_AF-A0A7L6B4G8-F1
#
_entry.id   AF-A0A7L6B4G8-F1
#
_cell.length_a   1.000
_cell.length_b   1.000
_cell.length_c   1.000
_cell.angle_alpha   90.00
_cell.angle_beta   90.00
_cell.angle_gamma   90.00
#
_symmetry.space_group_name_H-M   'P 1'
#
loop_
_entity.id
_entity.type
_entity.pdbx_description
1 polymer ?
#
loop_
_entity_poly.entity_id
_entity_poly.type
_entity_poly.pdbx_seq_one_letter_code
_entity_poly.pdbx_strand_id
1 'polypeptide(L)'
;MGVMVQAPRRRRRWRALIAAIVAAVVVVSPTPAVAAETVDYEATKFHDGVFAAYLRAHNGGVAGLKNLVITAELLDWRGRNPGASRDDVVRHLVATRQAVNAAGISDTTARTTYATMIKVIDALSGVPGVSIGAPMVKGLLDATVGGTITSSAEVEDAVTSAYQNYRWMDALYAQQERAWGQLTRAAAQDTDLAAAWDGEIGAQLNVRATATTEQLLADPVLASYVNTEAILEHLGNEQAYLAALRTELRGALEKVAEQNAEIIKKLAAADLKYPVGPGPKPTPQDYTAALAEAANRQVAIDAAESAVTILATLAGFADQKAGKEVLAIGKAAVGIATAINKYLPTVAGLNLSEAIGSLSTVVLTGNVLGAVMTLLPMFLGSGPSEQELLMQEIGKLREQVGELRTEMHERFDRVEAMLTAIYDDIMSVLLRMRDDMGNVIRDLDAIKRQINGLETRVDQLSLSIQEALKKEALRDTEFAINTYVGYQARTGRPLSVTQYDETEGRLFTSATSTGAGAPFVLTPAEWSQPGVDPVRVLDEKTPYGAIDYLSYLARTWDPAYPATTKVPHAGVWTMSTRAFTALALENPALAGDMTGDNSFASRIGRSGQQILDASSRFSRPTADGHRNALFTGLVENYKSAVNAQSAELRKLRDEATGGGYNPWYGPDQAPPTRLTNTRSYWTAGTERNYNADAKMSSCDPAHQLPRVRIPANVNLGDLPNAFQLLSHGTNRQFQPHFQICYDAELVNHTTTTGPRAEITKADLQLTVHAQMSVDQGGFWMDVRTWRNTKSAGIVCSWSTRDNPPTGYCYDEVYYMTYNDESVHLPAFETGARSADNPERLTIARTLGNRMLWGKQKRYYQLVNQRFGDPTSELRRAGNKVTAAFRLLQAYTKLGFPVALDSDASLSGYLLGGNLLPNDYRYPGAPVGRDLPDTHISRAYTIAEADYAPCTQPAPGDPCPEGMSEIDPRAGQAPIFSPSCSGADSPGSPNEYLGNCIHAVAIERAGELAALYETYSQRLAGNVYRERLPEVATLIDQLSVSGKAVTQS
;
A
#
# COMPACT_ATOMS: atom_id res chain seq x y z
N MET A 1 -28.08 11.33 -27.29
CA MET A 1 -27.23 12.35 -27.95
C MET A 1 -25.78 12.00 -27.66
N GLY A 2 -24.98 11.79 -28.71
CA GLY A 2 -23.64 11.21 -28.63
C GLY A 2 -22.63 12.12 -27.95
N VAL A 3 -21.84 11.56 -27.03
CA VAL A 3 -20.70 12.23 -26.42
C VAL A 3 -19.43 11.73 -27.11
N MET A 4 -18.85 12.59 -27.95
CA MET A 4 -17.52 12.41 -28.53
C MET A 4 -16.45 12.41 -27.43
N VAL A 5 -15.68 11.33 -27.35
CA VAL A 5 -14.56 11.14 -26.41
C VAL A 5 -13.34 11.94 -26.90
N GLN A 6 -12.93 12.99 -26.18
CA GLN A 6 -11.67 13.71 -26.44
C GLN A 6 -10.48 12.96 -25.80
N ALA A 7 -9.74 12.20 -26.60
CA ALA A 7 -8.55 11.42 -26.22
C ALA A 7 -7.13 12.00 -26.55
N PRO A 8 -6.89 13.24 -27.03
CA PRO A 8 -5.57 13.57 -27.62
C PRO A 8 -4.48 14.05 -26.65
N ARG A 9 -4.78 14.50 -25.42
CA ARG A 9 -3.78 15.21 -24.57
C ARG A 9 -2.83 14.30 -23.78
N ARG A 10 -3.24 13.10 -23.34
CA ARG A 10 -2.34 12.15 -22.62
C ARG A 10 -1.34 11.45 -23.54
N ARG A 11 -1.72 11.19 -24.81
CA ARG A 11 -0.82 10.66 -25.85
C ARG A 11 0.40 11.57 -26.10
N ARG A 12 0.25 12.89 -25.92
CA ARG A 12 1.29 13.88 -26.25
C ARG A 12 2.43 13.95 -25.21
N ARG A 13 2.14 13.71 -23.91
CA ARG A 13 3.14 13.73 -22.83
C ARG A 13 4.03 12.49 -22.81
N TRP A 14 3.46 11.31 -23.08
CA TRP A 14 4.24 10.07 -23.25
C TRP A 14 5.08 10.07 -24.53
N ARG A 15 4.54 10.59 -25.64
CA ARG A 15 5.31 10.81 -26.88
C ARG A 15 6.47 11.79 -26.68
N ALA A 16 6.32 12.81 -25.83
CA ALA A 16 7.38 13.75 -25.51
C ALA A 16 8.49 13.13 -24.65
N LEU A 17 8.15 12.23 -23.70
CA LEU A 17 9.13 11.49 -22.89
C LEU A 17 9.96 10.51 -23.76
N ILE A 18 9.30 9.77 -24.66
CA ILE A 18 9.96 8.87 -25.62
C ILE A 18 10.83 9.67 -26.60
N ALA A 19 10.35 10.81 -27.09
CA ALA A 19 11.13 11.69 -27.94
C ALA A 19 12.36 12.26 -27.21
N ALA A 20 12.25 12.59 -25.92
CA ALA A 20 13.36 13.08 -25.09
C ALA A 20 14.38 11.98 -24.78
N ILE A 21 13.93 10.75 -24.51
CA ILE A 21 14.81 9.58 -24.30
C ILE A 21 15.56 9.24 -25.60
N VAL A 22 14.87 9.21 -26.75
CA VAL A 22 15.49 8.96 -28.07
C VAL A 22 16.44 10.10 -28.48
N ALA A 23 16.16 11.35 -28.09
CA ALA A 23 17.04 12.49 -28.34
C ALA A 23 18.29 12.48 -27.44
N ALA A 24 18.17 12.03 -26.19
CA ALA A 24 19.28 11.93 -25.23
C ALA A 24 20.29 10.83 -25.59
N VAL A 25 19.84 9.73 -26.21
CA VAL A 25 20.67 8.59 -26.63
C VAL A 25 21.56 8.88 -27.83
N VAL A 26 21.28 9.96 -28.58
CA VAL A 26 22.08 10.29 -29.76
C VAL A 26 22.31 11.80 -29.90
N VAL A 27 22.88 12.42 -28.86
CA VAL A 27 23.57 13.71 -29.00
C VAL A 27 24.96 13.44 -29.58
N VAL A 28 25.01 13.07 -30.86
CA VAL A 28 26.22 13.29 -31.67
C VAL A 28 26.09 14.70 -32.20
N SER A 29 26.87 15.62 -31.63
CA SER A 29 27.08 16.96 -32.18
C SER A 29 27.36 16.81 -33.68
N PRO A 30 26.69 17.56 -34.58
CA PRO A 30 27.02 17.50 -36.00
C PRO A 30 28.48 17.96 -36.17
N THR A 31 29.38 17.02 -36.40
CA THR A 31 30.73 17.33 -36.88
C THR A 31 30.60 17.83 -38.32
N PRO A 32 31.35 18.87 -38.71
CA PRO A 32 31.32 19.37 -40.08
C PRO A 32 31.78 18.28 -41.05
N ALA A 33 31.13 18.22 -42.21
CA ALA A 33 31.25 17.20 -43.26
C ALA A 33 32.68 16.65 -43.43
N VAL A 34 32.91 15.47 -42.84
CA VAL A 34 33.97 14.53 -43.22
C VAL A 34 33.33 13.52 -44.19
N ALA A 35 34.12 12.92 -45.08
CA ALA A 35 33.69 11.95 -46.07
C ALA A 35 32.72 10.92 -45.45
N ALA A 36 31.69 10.50 -46.21
CA ALA A 36 30.69 9.53 -45.75
C ALA A 36 31.37 8.29 -45.17
N GLU A 37 31.42 8.20 -43.84
CA GLU A 37 31.91 7.03 -43.14
C GLU A 37 30.92 5.88 -43.41
N THR A 38 31.45 4.74 -43.83
CA THR A 38 30.68 3.54 -44.14
C THR A 38 30.49 2.74 -42.86
N VAL A 39 29.28 2.23 -42.64
CA VAL A 39 28.97 1.39 -41.47
C VAL A 39 29.66 0.03 -41.61
N ASP A 40 30.40 -0.41 -40.58
CA ASP A 40 31.08 -1.71 -40.57
C ASP A 40 30.08 -2.84 -40.26
N TYR A 41 29.37 -3.28 -41.29
CA TYR A 41 28.30 -4.26 -41.18
C TYR A 41 28.83 -5.70 -41.19
N GLU A 42 28.63 -6.40 -40.06
CA GLU A 42 28.98 -7.80 -39.91
C GLU A 42 27.75 -8.71 -40.15
N ALA A 43 27.60 -9.24 -41.38
CA ALA A 43 26.43 -10.04 -41.78
C ALA A 43 26.17 -11.26 -40.88
N THR A 44 27.23 -11.96 -40.43
CA THR A 44 27.11 -13.13 -39.54
C THR A 44 26.58 -12.73 -38.16
N LYS A 45 27.09 -11.63 -37.60
CA LYS A 45 26.65 -11.13 -36.29
C LYS A 45 25.22 -10.60 -36.33
N PHE A 46 24.81 -10.01 -37.45
CA PHE A 46 23.42 -9.62 -37.68
C PHE A 46 22.50 -10.84 -37.77
N HIS A 47 22.88 -11.87 -38.54
CA HIS A 47 22.13 -13.14 -38.62
C HIS A 47 21.94 -13.79 -37.24
N ASP A 48 23.02 -13.90 -36.46
CA ASP A 48 22.98 -14.48 -35.11
C ASP A 48 22.05 -13.68 -34.18
N GLY A 49 22.10 -12.35 -34.25
CA GLY A 49 21.22 -11.46 -33.49
C GLY A 49 19.74 -11.61 -33.88
N VAL A 50 19.44 -11.75 -35.17
CA VAL A 50 18.07 -11.97 -35.67
C VAL A 50 17.56 -13.37 -35.29
N PHE A 51 18.39 -14.41 -35.36
CA PHE A 51 18.02 -15.76 -34.94
C PHE A 51 17.74 -15.83 -33.42
N ALA A 52 18.58 -15.17 -32.60
CA ALA A 52 18.34 -15.03 -31.17
C ALA A 52 17.04 -14.27 -30.87
N ALA A 53 16.76 -13.20 -31.61
CA ALA A 53 15.52 -12.43 -31.48
C ALA A 53 14.28 -13.26 -31.85
N TYR A 54 14.35 -14.05 -32.93
CA TYR A 54 13.28 -14.98 -33.31
C TYR A 54 12.98 -15.98 -32.18
N LEU A 55 14.03 -16.62 -31.63
CA LEU A 55 13.85 -17.56 -30.53
C LEU A 55 13.26 -16.89 -29.30
N ARG A 56 13.65 -15.67 -28.93
CA ARG A 56 13.03 -14.96 -27.80
C ARG A 56 11.53 -14.69 -28.02
N ALA A 57 11.15 -14.27 -29.23
CA ALA A 57 9.76 -13.97 -29.56
C ALA A 57 8.85 -15.21 -29.55
N HIS A 58 9.36 -16.36 -29.99
CA HIS A 58 8.56 -17.59 -30.16
C HIS A 58 8.79 -18.65 -29.06
N ASN A 59 9.79 -18.45 -28.21
CA ASN A 59 10.22 -19.38 -27.17
C ASN A 59 10.51 -18.62 -25.86
N GLY A 60 9.56 -17.82 -25.39
CA GLY A 60 9.65 -17.08 -24.13
C GLY A 60 9.46 -17.96 -22.89
N GLY A 61 9.56 -17.36 -21.70
CA GLY A 61 9.23 -18.00 -20.42
C GLY A 61 10.15 -19.19 -20.04
N VAL A 62 9.62 -20.15 -19.26
CA VAL A 62 10.39 -21.32 -18.78
C VAL A 62 10.81 -22.23 -19.94
N ALA A 63 9.97 -22.39 -20.97
CA ALA A 63 10.28 -23.20 -22.15
C ALA A 63 11.52 -22.68 -22.90
N GLY A 64 11.63 -21.36 -23.04
CA GLY A 64 12.79 -20.68 -23.60
C GLY A 64 14.09 -21.00 -22.88
N LEU A 65 14.07 -20.88 -21.56
CA LEU A 65 15.24 -21.17 -20.73
C LEU A 65 15.68 -22.63 -20.85
N LYS A 66 14.73 -23.57 -20.81
CA LYS A 66 15.03 -25.00 -21.00
C LYS A 66 15.72 -25.24 -22.33
N ASN A 67 15.13 -24.74 -23.41
CA ASN A 67 15.65 -24.92 -24.76
C ASN A 67 17.02 -24.24 -24.94
N LEU A 68 17.28 -23.10 -24.29
CA LEU A 68 18.60 -22.47 -24.27
C LEU A 68 19.66 -23.36 -23.63
N VAL A 69 19.42 -23.87 -22.41
CA VAL A 69 20.42 -24.70 -21.71
C VAL A 69 20.64 -26.02 -22.45
N ILE A 70 19.57 -26.67 -22.91
CA ILE A 70 19.66 -27.90 -23.69
C ILE A 70 20.46 -27.67 -24.98
N THR A 71 20.27 -26.53 -25.65
CA THR A 71 21.05 -26.19 -26.86
C THR A 71 22.52 -25.95 -26.52
N ALA A 72 22.82 -25.20 -25.46
CA ALA A 72 24.20 -24.96 -25.02
C ALA A 72 24.92 -26.27 -24.66
N GLU A 73 24.25 -27.15 -23.93
CA GLU A 73 24.76 -28.47 -23.58
C GLU A 73 24.98 -29.34 -24.82
N LEU A 74 24.03 -29.36 -25.77
CA LEU A 74 24.15 -30.13 -27.00
C LEU A 74 25.37 -29.71 -27.81
N LEU A 75 25.67 -28.40 -27.88
CA LEU A 75 26.84 -27.87 -28.57
C LEU A 75 28.15 -28.31 -27.88
N ASP A 76 28.19 -28.28 -26.55
CA ASP A 76 29.34 -28.74 -25.77
C ASP A 76 29.54 -30.27 -25.88
N TRP A 77 28.46 -31.04 -25.92
CA TRP A 77 28.51 -32.49 -26.14
C TRP A 77 28.97 -32.82 -27.55
N ARG A 78 28.42 -32.15 -28.57
CA ARG A 78 28.79 -32.37 -29.97
C ARG A 78 30.24 -31.99 -30.25
N GLY A 79 30.74 -30.92 -29.65
CA GLY A 79 32.15 -30.53 -29.74
C GLY A 79 33.11 -31.59 -29.19
N ARG A 80 32.70 -32.32 -28.13
CA ARG A 80 33.46 -33.46 -27.57
C ARG A 80 33.24 -34.77 -28.32
N ASN A 81 32.16 -34.88 -29.09
CA ASN A 81 31.77 -36.07 -29.85
C ASN A 81 31.57 -35.74 -31.34
N PRO A 82 32.60 -35.22 -32.05
CA PRO A 82 32.46 -34.76 -33.43
C PRO A 82 32.12 -35.90 -34.41
N GLY A 83 32.45 -37.15 -34.07
CA GLY A 83 32.16 -38.34 -34.89
C GLY A 83 30.85 -39.05 -34.57
N ALA A 84 30.03 -38.54 -33.65
CA ALA A 84 28.75 -39.18 -33.30
C ALA A 84 27.77 -39.16 -34.50
N SER A 85 26.98 -40.20 -34.68
CA SER A 85 25.97 -40.24 -35.74
C SER A 85 24.76 -39.35 -35.42
N ARG A 86 23.94 -39.01 -36.41
CA ARG A 86 22.63 -38.36 -36.19
C ARG A 86 21.81 -39.04 -35.08
N ASP A 87 21.74 -40.37 -35.08
CA ASP A 87 20.97 -41.12 -34.09
C ASP A 87 21.55 -40.97 -32.68
N ASP A 88 22.86 -40.83 -32.56
CA ASP A 88 23.51 -40.56 -31.27
C ASP A 88 23.22 -39.14 -30.77
N VAL A 89 23.23 -38.14 -31.67
CA VAL A 89 22.91 -36.75 -31.36
C VAL A 89 21.44 -36.62 -30.92
N VAL A 90 20.51 -37.25 -31.64
CA VAL A 90 19.08 -37.27 -31.27
C VAL A 90 18.88 -37.97 -29.93
N ARG A 91 19.51 -39.14 -29.72
CA ARG A 91 19.39 -39.89 -28.47
C ARG A 91 19.89 -39.09 -27.27
N HIS A 92 21.02 -38.38 -27.42
CA HIS A 92 21.56 -37.50 -26.39
C HIS A 92 20.61 -36.33 -26.10
N LEU A 93 20.15 -35.62 -27.13
CA LEU A 93 19.23 -34.49 -27.02
C LEU A 93 17.90 -34.87 -26.36
N VAL A 94 17.34 -36.04 -26.70
CA VAL A 94 16.12 -36.57 -26.08
C VAL A 94 16.36 -36.91 -24.62
N ALA A 95 17.50 -37.53 -24.27
CA ALA A 95 17.83 -37.87 -22.89
C ALA A 95 17.97 -36.61 -22.00
N THR A 96 18.63 -35.57 -22.50
CA THR A 96 18.80 -34.30 -21.75
C THR A 96 17.48 -33.57 -21.58
N ARG A 97 16.64 -33.52 -22.61
CA ARG A 97 15.28 -32.99 -22.51
C ARG A 97 14.40 -33.77 -21.54
N GLN A 98 14.47 -35.11 -21.57
CA GLN A 98 13.72 -35.96 -20.64
C GLN A 98 14.13 -35.70 -19.18
N ALA A 99 15.42 -35.55 -18.90
CA ALA A 99 15.91 -35.22 -17.56
C ALA A 99 15.40 -33.84 -17.09
N VAL A 100 15.45 -32.82 -17.94
CA VAL A 100 14.93 -31.48 -17.62
C VAL A 100 13.41 -31.49 -17.39
N ASN A 101 12.66 -32.28 -18.16
CA ASN A 101 11.22 -32.41 -17.97
C ASN A 101 10.86 -33.20 -16.72
N ALA A 102 11.62 -34.25 -16.39
CA ALA A 102 11.46 -35.05 -15.17
C ALA A 102 11.72 -34.22 -13.90
N ALA A 103 12.50 -33.13 -13.98
CA ALA A 103 12.72 -32.21 -12.88
C ALA A 103 11.47 -31.38 -12.49
N GLY A 104 10.35 -31.51 -13.21
CA GLY A 104 9.08 -30.86 -12.87
C GLY A 104 9.12 -29.33 -12.98
N ILE A 105 10.03 -28.80 -13.80
CA ILE A 105 10.19 -27.36 -14.01
C ILE A 105 9.10 -26.89 -14.97
N SER A 106 8.25 -25.97 -14.54
CA SER A 106 7.15 -25.41 -15.34
C SER A 106 6.88 -23.95 -14.99
N ASP A 107 6.11 -23.25 -15.82
CA ASP A 107 5.68 -21.86 -15.54
C ASP A 107 4.78 -21.76 -14.28
N THR A 108 4.26 -22.88 -13.77
CA THR A 108 3.47 -22.90 -12.52
C THR A 108 4.32 -23.11 -11.27
N THR A 109 5.60 -23.47 -11.42
CA THR A 109 6.52 -23.51 -10.27
C THR A 109 6.88 -22.09 -9.88
N ALA A 110 6.65 -21.74 -8.62
CA ALA A 110 6.97 -20.44 -8.02
C ALA A 110 8.49 -20.17 -7.94
N ARG A 111 9.14 -20.01 -9.09
CA ARG A 111 10.57 -19.79 -9.23
C ARG A 111 10.84 -18.55 -10.05
N THR A 112 11.89 -17.84 -9.68
CA THR A 112 12.45 -16.76 -10.48
C THR A 112 13.05 -17.32 -11.77
N THR A 113 13.25 -16.47 -12.77
CA THR A 113 13.85 -16.86 -14.06
C THR A 113 15.27 -17.43 -13.87
N TYR A 114 16.07 -16.84 -12.97
CA TYR A 114 17.42 -17.34 -12.66
C TYR A 114 17.37 -18.67 -11.87
N ALA A 115 16.46 -18.81 -10.90
CA ALA A 115 16.31 -20.05 -10.14
C ALA A 115 15.86 -21.21 -11.03
N THR A 116 15.05 -20.90 -12.05
CA THR A 116 14.68 -21.84 -13.10
C THR A 116 15.92 -22.29 -13.88
N MET A 117 16.78 -21.35 -14.29
CA MET A 117 18.00 -21.66 -15.03
C MET A 117 18.92 -22.61 -14.26
N ILE A 118 19.23 -22.28 -12.99
CA ILE A 118 20.06 -23.14 -12.11
C ILE A 118 19.46 -24.54 -12.00
N LYS A 119 18.14 -24.66 -11.84
CA LYS A 119 17.49 -25.96 -11.72
C LYS A 119 17.50 -26.77 -13.02
N VAL A 120 17.44 -26.11 -14.18
CA VAL A 120 17.61 -26.78 -15.48
C VAL A 120 19.04 -27.32 -15.61
N ILE A 121 20.06 -26.52 -15.26
CA ILE A 121 21.46 -26.95 -15.30
C ILE A 121 21.70 -28.11 -14.32
N ASP A 122 21.14 -28.05 -13.10
CA ASP A 122 21.20 -29.14 -12.13
C ASP A 122 20.57 -30.43 -12.66
N ALA A 123 19.40 -30.34 -13.30
CA ALA A 123 18.72 -31.50 -13.88
C ALA A 123 19.56 -32.18 -14.99
N LEU A 124 20.30 -31.40 -15.79
CA LEU A 124 21.19 -31.93 -16.83
C LEU A 124 22.41 -32.64 -16.24
N SER A 125 22.89 -32.21 -15.08
CA SER A 125 24.12 -32.77 -14.48
C SER A 125 24.06 -34.26 -14.17
N GLY A 126 22.85 -34.85 -14.09
CA GLY A 126 22.64 -36.29 -13.89
C GLY A 126 22.65 -37.12 -15.17
N VAL A 127 22.76 -36.51 -16.35
CA VAL A 127 22.69 -37.20 -17.64
C VAL A 127 24.09 -37.65 -18.08
N PRO A 128 24.30 -38.93 -18.44
CA PRO A 128 25.58 -39.42 -18.93
C PRO A 128 26.12 -38.60 -20.11
N GLY A 129 27.39 -38.20 -20.07
CA GLY A 129 28.04 -37.42 -21.12
C GLY A 129 27.92 -35.90 -20.99
N VAL A 130 27.01 -35.40 -20.14
CA VAL A 130 26.92 -33.96 -19.81
C VAL A 130 28.13 -33.55 -18.97
N SER A 131 28.71 -32.38 -19.28
CA SER A 131 29.69 -31.71 -18.43
C SER A 131 29.23 -30.27 -18.20
N ILE A 132 29.02 -29.90 -16.93
CA ILE A 132 28.61 -28.55 -16.53
C ILE A 132 29.79 -27.57 -16.63
N GLY A 133 31.02 -28.08 -16.52
CA GLY A 133 32.25 -27.30 -16.74
C GLY A 133 32.53 -26.99 -18.21
N ALA A 134 31.75 -27.53 -19.15
CA ALA A 134 31.95 -27.27 -20.57
C ALA A 134 31.63 -25.80 -20.95
N PRO A 135 32.30 -25.22 -21.97
CA PRO A 135 32.33 -23.77 -22.16
C PRO A 135 30.97 -23.08 -22.29
N MET A 136 30.00 -23.68 -22.97
CA MET A 136 28.69 -23.06 -23.21
C MET A 136 27.79 -23.16 -21.98
N VAL A 137 27.73 -24.32 -21.34
CA VAL A 137 26.98 -24.51 -20.09
C VAL A 137 27.60 -23.71 -18.93
N LYS A 138 28.93 -23.68 -18.83
CA LYS A 138 29.65 -22.85 -17.85
C LYS A 138 29.41 -21.37 -18.11
N GLY A 139 29.38 -20.92 -19.37
CA GLY A 139 29.06 -19.53 -19.70
C GLY A 139 27.67 -19.09 -19.22
N LEU A 140 26.67 -19.96 -19.34
CA LEU A 140 25.33 -19.73 -18.78
C LEU A 140 25.35 -19.72 -17.24
N LEU A 141 26.11 -20.63 -16.63
CA LEU A 141 26.28 -20.67 -15.17
C LEU A 141 26.98 -19.41 -14.64
N ASP A 142 28.09 -18.98 -15.24
CA ASP A 142 28.83 -17.77 -14.87
C ASP A 142 27.94 -16.52 -14.98
N ALA A 143 27.13 -16.44 -16.04
CA ALA A 143 26.13 -15.37 -16.18
C ALA A 143 25.05 -15.41 -15.11
N THR A 144 24.71 -16.60 -14.56
CA THR A 144 23.79 -16.75 -13.42
C THR A 144 24.37 -16.39 -12.07
N VAL A 145 25.67 -16.61 -11.86
CA VAL A 145 26.35 -16.33 -10.58
C VAL A 145 26.66 -14.84 -10.41
N GLY A 146 26.80 -14.11 -11.52
CA GLY A 146 27.04 -12.67 -11.54
C GLY A 146 28.53 -12.33 -11.36
N GLY A 147 29.24 -12.09 -12.47
CA GLY A 147 30.70 -11.84 -12.48
C GLY A 147 31.16 -10.50 -11.88
N THR A 148 30.30 -9.73 -11.21
CA THR A 148 30.66 -8.48 -10.51
C THR A 148 29.82 -8.31 -9.24
N ILE A 149 30.14 -9.07 -8.20
CA ILE A 149 29.60 -8.87 -6.86
C ILE A 149 30.22 -7.58 -6.29
N THR A 150 29.46 -6.48 -6.26
CA THR A 150 29.82 -5.29 -5.47
C THR A 150 29.31 -5.48 -4.04
N SER A 151 30.18 -5.33 -3.05
CA SER A 151 29.84 -5.40 -1.61
C SER A 151 28.87 -4.31 -1.12
N SER A 152 28.44 -3.37 -1.97
CA SER A 152 27.72 -2.16 -1.59
C SER A 152 26.17 -2.26 -1.64
N ALA A 153 25.59 -3.45 -1.73
CA ALA A 153 24.16 -3.63 -1.50
C ALA A 153 23.95 -4.03 -0.05
N GLU A 154 23.02 -3.38 0.66
CA GLU A 154 22.69 -3.73 2.04
C GLU A 154 22.46 -5.24 2.17
N VAL A 155 22.92 -5.87 3.26
CA VAL A 155 22.85 -7.33 3.48
C VAL A 155 21.44 -7.89 3.27
N GLU A 156 20.42 -7.06 3.46
CA GLU A 156 19.00 -7.34 3.24
C GLU A 156 18.60 -7.40 1.76
N ASP A 157 19.15 -6.52 0.92
CA ASP A 157 18.91 -6.50 -0.54
C ASP A 157 19.42 -7.77 -1.22
N ALA A 158 20.39 -8.44 -0.60
CA ALA A 158 20.92 -9.71 -1.07
C ALA A 158 19.84 -10.82 -1.05
N VAL A 159 18.90 -10.79 -0.08
CA VAL A 159 17.82 -11.77 0.10
C VAL A 159 16.60 -11.45 -0.77
N THR A 160 16.31 -10.17 -1.04
CA THR A 160 15.15 -9.73 -1.81
C THR A 160 15.36 -9.78 -3.33
N SER A 161 16.61 -9.98 -3.79
CA SER A 161 17.00 -10.34 -5.17
C SER A 161 16.72 -9.31 -6.28
N ALA A 162 16.05 -8.19 -6.02
CA ALA A 162 15.61 -7.23 -7.05
C ALA A 162 16.77 -6.66 -7.89
N TYR A 163 17.84 -6.20 -7.23
CA TYR A 163 19.04 -5.68 -7.90
C TYR A 163 19.78 -6.76 -8.70
N GLN A 164 19.85 -7.98 -8.16
CA GLN A 164 20.57 -9.09 -8.77
C GLN A 164 19.85 -9.65 -9.99
N ASN A 165 18.51 -9.71 -9.97
CA ASN A 165 17.73 -10.12 -11.14
C ASN A 165 17.98 -9.20 -12.34
N TYR A 166 18.11 -7.88 -12.12
CA TYR A 166 18.43 -6.94 -13.19
C TYR A 166 19.80 -7.23 -13.83
N ARG A 167 20.84 -7.40 -13.00
CA ARG A 167 22.21 -7.73 -13.46
C ARG A 167 22.27 -9.08 -14.18
N TRP A 168 21.53 -10.05 -13.66
CA TRP A 168 21.41 -11.38 -14.28
C TRP A 168 20.79 -11.31 -15.68
N MET A 169 19.68 -10.58 -15.83
CA MET A 169 19.02 -10.44 -17.12
C MET A 169 20.00 -9.88 -18.15
N ASP A 170 20.75 -8.82 -17.82
CA ASP A 170 21.76 -8.24 -18.72
C ASP A 170 22.80 -9.28 -19.18
N ALA A 171 23.37 -10.06 -18.25
CA ALA A 171 24.36 -11.09 -18.56
C ALA A 171 23.79 -12.27 -19.37
N LEU A 172 22.53 -12.67 -19.10
CA LEU A 172 21.88 -13.78 -19.79
C LEU A 172 21.74 -13.53 -21.29
N TYR A 173 21.40 -12.30 -21.69
CA TYR A 173 21.15 -11.98 -23.10
C TYR A 173 22.40 -12.16 -23.97
N ALA A 174 23.57 -11.78 -23.45
CA ALA A 174 24.83 -12.01 -24.14
C ALA A 174 25.12 -13.51 -24.32
N GLN A 175 24.79 -14.33 -23.32
CA GLN A 175 24.97 -15.79 -23.42
C GLN A 175 23.96 -16.46 -24.35
N GLN A 176 22.74 -15.94 -24.39
CA GLN A 176 21.70 -16.33 -25.33
C GLN A 176 22.17 -16.16 -26.79
N GLU A 177 22.61 -14.96 -27.15
CA GLU A 177 23.16 -14.66 -28.48
C GLU A 177 24.38 -15.55 -28.79
N ARG A 178 25.26 -15.76 -27.81
CA ARG A 178 26.40 -16.66 -27.97
C ARG A 178 25.98 -18.11 -28.25
N ALA A 179 25.02 -18.64 -27.50
CA ALA A 179 24.53 -20.02 -27.63
C ALA A 179 23.84 -20.25 -28.97
N TRP A 180 22.90 -19.39 -29.32
CA TRP A 180 22.15 -19.55 -30.55
C TRP A 180 22.96 -19.19 -31.79
N GLY A 181 23.85 -18.20 -31.73
CA GLY A 181 24.80 -17.92 -32.82
C GLY A 181 25.84 -19.03 -33.00
N GLN A 182 26.25 -19.72 -31.93
CA GLN A 182 27.10 -20.90 -32.08
C GLN A 182 26.35 -22.08 -32.70
N LEU A 183 25.06 -22.24 -32.38
CA LEU A 183 24.20 -23.24 -33.01
C LEU A 183 24.09 -23.02 -34.52
N THR A 184 23.76 -21.82 -34.98
CA THR A 184 23.60 -21.51 -36.41
C THR A 184 24.89 -21.79 -37.18
N ARG A 185 26.04 -21.35 -36.65
CA ARG A 185 27.36 -21.60 -37.24
C ARG A 185 27.73 -23.07 -37.29
N ALA A 186 27.48 -23.82 -36.21
CA ALA A 186 27.76 -25.25 -36.16
C ALA A 186 26.83 -26.04 -37.09
N ALA A 187 25.53 -25.73 -37.09
CA ALA A 187 24.53 -26.37 -37.94
C ALA A 187 24.79 -26.15 -39.43
N ALA A 188 25.36 -25.00 -39.83
CA ALA A 188 25.77 -24.75 -41.21
C ALA A 188 26.88 -25.70 -41.70
N GLN A 189 27.64 -26.30 -40.79
CA GLN A 189 28.76 -27.19 -41.10
C GLN A 189 28.49 -28.66 -40.73
N ASP A 190 27.45 -28.92 -39.94
CA ASP A 190 27.12 -30.24 -39.39
C ASP A 190 25.62 -30.56 -39.61
N THR A 191 25.34 -31.29 -40.68
CA THR A 191 23.97 -31.63 -41.08
C THR A 191 23.27 -32.55 -40.08
N ASP A 192 24.03 -33.36 -39.34
CA ASP A 192 23.47 -34.26 -38.33
C ASP A 192 23.03 -33.48 -37.09
N LEU A 193 23.84 -32.51 -36.65
CA LEU A 193 23.46 -31.56 -35.60
C LEU A 193 22.23 -30.75 -36.00
N ALA A 194 22.22 -30.19 -37.22
CA ALA A 194 21.10 -29.41 -37.74
C ALA A 194 19.81 -30.25 -37.76
N ALA A 195 19.86 -31.46 -38.32
CA ALA A 195 18.68 -32.32 -38.40
C ALA A 195 18.18 -32.81 -37.03
N ALA A 196 19.07 -33.04 -36.07
CA ALA A 196 18.69 -33.42 -34.71
C ALA A 196 18.02 -32.26 -33.96
N TRP A 197 18.63 -31.06 -34.00
CA TRP A 197 18.07 -29.88 -33.35
C TRP A 197 16.75 -29.45 -33.99
N ASP A 198 16.67 -29.45 -35.33
CA ASP A 198 15.46 -29.11 -36.08
C ASP A 198 14.31 -30.07 -35.77
N GLY A 199 14.58 -31.37 -35.61
CA GLY A 199 13.56 -32.37 -35.30
C GLY A 199 12.99 -32.23 -33.89
N GLU A 200 13.83 -31.90 -32.90
CA GLU A 200 13.43 -31.88 -31.50
C GLU A 200 13.01 -30.48 -31.01
N ILE A 201 13.80 -29.45 -31.27
CA ILE A 201 13.55 -28.07 -30.80
C ILE A 201 12.95 -27.23 -31.93
N GLY A 202 13.58 -27.24 -33.12
CA GLY A 202 13.16 -26.39 -34.24
C GLY A 202 11.72 -26.61 -34.69
N ALA A 203 11.26 -27.86 -34.73
CA ALA A 203 9.89 -28.23 -35.10
C ALA A 203 8.83 -27.64 -34.16
N GLN A 204 9.15 -27.46 -32.88
CA GLN A 204 8.24 -26.87 -31.89
C GLN A 204 8.11 -25.36 -32.07
N LEU A 205 9.17 -24.73 -32.57
CA LEU A 205 9.29 -23.28 -32.75
C LEU A 205 9.08 -22.85 -34.20
N ASN A 206 8.79 -23.79 -35.09
CA ASN A 206 8.65 -23.57 -36.53
C ASN A 206 9.87 -22.87 -37.18
N VAL A 207 11.08 -23.24 -36.76
CA VAL A 207 12.35 -22.67 -37.27
C VAL A 207 13.39 -23.76 -37.50
N ARG A 208 14.29 -23.53 -38.46
CA ARG A 208 15.47 -24.37 -38.69
C ARG A 208 16.73 -23.68 -38.19
N ALA A 209 17.67 -24.44 -37.63
CA ALA A 209 18.98 -23.93 -37.21
C ALA A 209 19.78 -23.32 -38.36
N THR A 210 19.46 -23.67 -39.61
CA THR A 210 20.07 -23.12 -40.83
C THR A 210 19.19 -22.07 -41.54
N ALA A 211 18.19 -21.51 -40.88
CA ALA A 211 17.31 -20.50 -41.47
C ALA A 211 18.11 -19.25 -41.87
N THR A 212 17.82 -18.67 -43.04
CA THR A 212 18.49 -17.44 -43.50
C THR A 212 17.95 -16.20 -42.80
N THR A 213 18.71 -15.09 -42.80
CA THR A 213 18.25 -13.81 -42.25
C THR A 213 16.92 -13.37 -42.84
N GLU A 214 16.73 -13.54 -44.15
CA GLU A 214 15.49 -13.21 -44.86
C GLU A 214 14.31 -14.08 -44.38
N GLN A 215 14.54 -15.38 -44.19
CA GLN A 215 13.51 -16.29 -43.68
C GLN A 215 13.09 -15.93 -42.25
N LEU A 216 14.03 -15.50 -41.41
CA LEU A 216 13.75 -15.08 -40.04
C LEU A 216 13.03 -13.74 -39.97
N LEU A 217 13.42 -12.77 -40.83
CA LEU A 217 12.77 -11.46 -40.90
C LEU A 217 11.40 -11.48 -41.57
N ALA A 218 11.11 -12.51 -42.39
CA ALA A 218 9.78 -12.75 -42.94
C ALA A 218 8.76 -13.22 -41.90
N ASP A 219 9.20 -13.46 -40.66
CA ASP A 219 8.31 -13.81 -39.55
C ASP A 219 7.29 -12.68 -39.29
N PRO A 220 5.97 -12.99 -39.28
CA PRO A 220 4.94 -11.96 -39.09
C PRO A 220 5.05 -11.20 -37.77
N VAL A 221 5.60 -11.85 -36.72
CA VAL A 221 5.76 -11.21 -35.41
C VAL A 221 6.90 -10.20 -35.49
N LEU A 222 8.08 -10.58 -35.98
CA LEU A 222 9.23 -9.65 -36.10
C LEU A 222 9.00 -8.53 -37.14
N ALA A 223 8.48 -8.87 -38.32
CA ALA A 223 8.21 -7.91 -39.41
C ALA A 223 7.21 -6.81 -39.00
N SER A 224 6.35 -7.11 -38.01
CA SER A 224 5.39 -6.13 -37.50
C SER A 224 6.03 -5.06 -36.60
N TYR A 225 7.29 -5.20 -36.18
CA TYR A 225 7.96 -4.24 -35.27
C TYR A 225 9.22 -3.58 -35.83
N VAL A 226 9.91 -4.18 -36.81
CA VAL A 226 11.13 -3.59 -37.40
C VAL A 226 11.15 -3.79 -38.90
N ASN A 227 11.42 -2.71 -39.65
CA ASN A 227 11.80 -2.77 -41.05
C ASN A 227 13.32 -2.63 -41.18
N THR A 228 14.04 -3.76 -41.20
CA THR A 228 15.51 -3.77 -41.30
C THR A 228 16.00 -3.35 -42.69
N GLU A 229 15.22 -3.55 -43.74
CA GLU A 229 15.57 -3.17 -45.11
C GLU A 229 15.74 -1.65 -45.21
N ALA A 230 14.80 -0.89 -44.63
CA ALA A 230 14.86 0.57 -44.56
C ALA A 230 16.11 1.12 -43.83
N ILE A 231 16.77 0.30 -43.00
CA ILE A 231 18.02 0.66 -42.32
C ILE A 231 19.22 0.25 -43.18
N LEU A 232 19.23 -0.99 -43.67
CA LEU A 232 20.35 -1.56 -44.42
C LEU A 232 20.54 -0.92 -45.81
N GLU A 233 19.51 -0.29 -46.39
CA GLU A 233 19.62 0.55 -47.60
C GLU A 233 20.60 1.73 -47.45
N HIS A 234 20.94 2.11 -46.22
CA HIS A 234 21.78 3.27 -45.91
C HIS A 234 23.20 2.91 -45.44
N LEU A 235 23.68 1.68 -45.61
CA LEU A 235 25.03 1.25 -45.18
C LEU A 235 26.18 2.15 -45.68
N GLY A 236 26.02 2.76 -46.86
CA GLY A 236 27.00 3.70 -47.43
C GLY A 236 26.95 5.13 -46.87
N ASN A 237 26.06 5.41 -45.91
CA ASN A 237 25.91 6.71 -45.29
C ASN A 237 25.47 6.56 -43.83
N GLU A 238 26.44 6.59 -42.91
CA GLU A 238 26.21 6.42 -41.46
C GLU A 238 25.15 7.37 -40.90
N GLN A 239 25.10 8.63 -41.36
CA GLN A 239 24.13 9.60 -40.85
C GLN A 239 22.69 9.24 -41.26
N ALA A 240 22.50 8.78 -42.50
CA ALA A 240 21.20 8.27 -42.98
C ALA A 240 20.83 6.94 -42.30
N TYR A 241 21.81 6.06 -42.08
CA TYR A 241 21.66 4.79 -41.36
C TYR A 241 21.16 5.01 -39.93
N LEU A 242 21.83 5.89 -39.16
CA LEU A 242 21.42 6.24 -37.80
C LEU A 242 20.05 6.93 -37.76
N ALA A 243 19.70 7.73 -38.77
CA ALA A 243 18.38 8.37 -38.86
C ALA A 243 17.25 7.37 -39.11
N ALA A 244 17.46 6.40 -40.02
CA ALA A 244 16.52 5.31 -40.26
C ALA A 244 16.37 4.43 -39.01
N LEU A 245 17.47 4.09 -38.35
CA LEU A 245 17.48 3.32 -37.11
C LEU A 245 16.69 4.00 -35.99
N ARG A 246 16.87 5.31 -35.79
CA ARG A 246 16.10 6.10 -34.81
C ARG A 246 14.60 6.09 -35.12
N THR A 247 14.23 6.06 -36.39
CA THR A 247 12.82 6.04 -36.84
C THR A 247 12.19 4.70 -36.47
N GLU A 248 12.86 3.59 -36.79
CA GLU A 248 12.39 2.24 -36.45
C GLU A 248 12.34 2.01 -34.94
N LEU A 249 13.36 2.47 -34.19
CA LEU A 249 13.38 2.37 -32.72
C LEU A 249 12.23 3.15 -32.07
N ARG A 250 11.94 4.36 -32.56
CA ARG A 250 10.78 5.13 -32.09
C ARG A 250 9.48 4.39 -32.39
N GLY A 251 9.34 3.83 -33.60
CA GLY A 251 8.16 3.05 -33.99
C GLY A 251 7.93 1.83 -33.09
N ALA A 252 8.99 1.08 -32.78
CA ALA A 252 8.92 -0.06 -31.88
C ALA A 252 8.51 0.34 -30.45
N LEU A 253 9.13 1.38 -29.89
CA LEU A 253 8.81 1.87 -28.54
C LEU A 253 7.43 2.52 -28.45
N GLU A 254 6.97 3.20 -29.50
CA GLU A 254 5.61 3.77 -29.56
C GLU A 254 4.54 2.67 -29.51
N LYS A 255 4.75 1.52 -30.16
CA LYS A 255 3.84 0.36 -30.08
C LYS A 255 3.74 -0.18 -28.66
N VAL A 256 4.86 -0.31 -27.95
CA VAL A 256 4.88 -0.71 -26.53
C VAL A 256 4.12 0.31 -25.67
N ALA A 257 4.34 1.61 -25.91
CA ALA A 257 3.66 2.67 -25.18
C ALA A 257 2.14 2.71 -25.43
N GLU A 258 1.70 2.45 -26.67
CA GLU A 258 0.29 2.35 -27.01
C GLU A 258 -0.39 1.17 -26.32
N GLN A 259 0.28 0.02 -26.24
CA GLN A 259 -0.21 -1.13 -25.48
C GLN A 259 -0.29 -0.84 -23.98
N ASN A 260 0.72 -0.19 -23.40
CA ASN A 260 0.71 0.21 -21.99
C ASN A 260 -0.45 1.17 -21.69
N ALA A 261 -0.72 2.14 -22.57
CA ALA A 261 -1.84 3.07 -22.41
C ALA A 261 -3.20 2.35 -22.41
N GLU A 262 -3.37 1.33 -23.26
CA GLU A 262 -4.58 0.49 -23.27
C GLU A 262 -4.69 -0.39 -22.01
N ILE A 263 -3.57 -0.91 -21.47
CA ILE A 263 -3.61 -1.67 -20.22
C ILE A 263 -3.97 -0.77 -19.04
N ILE A 264 -3.37 0.42 -18.92
CA ILE A 264 -3.70 1.39 -17.86
C ILE A 264 -5.19 1.77 -17.92
N LYS A 265 -5.75 1.93 -19.13
CA LYS A 265 -7.17 2.21 -19.31
C LYS A 265 -8.05 1.04 -18.86
N LYS A 266 -7.66 -0.19 -19.16
CA LYS A 266 -8.37 -1.40 -18.71
C LYS A 266 -8.25 -1.62 -17.21
N LEU A 267 -7.08 -1.32 -16.62
CA LEU A 267 -6.86 -1.34 -15.18
C LEU A 267 -7.77 -0.34 -14.47
N ALA A 268 -7.85 0.90 -14.97
CA ALA A 268 -8.76 1.90 -14.42
C ALA A 268 -10.23 1.46 -14.54
N ALA A 269 -10.61 0.82 -15.65
CA ALA A 269 -11.96 0.27 -15.82
C ALA A 269 -12.25 -0.93 -14.90
N ALA A 270 -11.24 -1.78 -14.67
CA ALA A 270 -11.34 -2.93 -13.78
C ALA A 270 -11.40 -2.51 -12.31
N ASP A 271 -10.59 -1.51 -11.90
CA ASP A 271 -10.61 -0.91 -10.56
C ASP A 271 -11.97 -0.25 -10.25
N LEU A 272 -12.57 0.44 -11.23
CA LEU A 272 -13.93 0.96 -11.14
C LEU A 272 -15.00 -0.14 -11.07
N LYS A 273 -14.79 -1.27 -11.76
CA LYS A 273 -15.72 -2.41 -11.79
C LYS A 273 -15.61 -3.27 -10.52
N TYR A 274 -14.41 -3.38 -9.96
CA TYR A 274 -14.06 -4.25 -8.83
C TYR A 274 -13.22 -3.45 -7.81
N PRO A 275 -13.84 -2.53 -7.06
CA PRO A 275 -13.12 -1.70 -6.12
C PRO A 275 -12.49 -2.53 -5.00
N VAL A 276 -11.31 -2.12 -4.56
CA VAL A 276 -10.64 -2.74 -3.42
C VAL A 276 -11.39 -2.37 -2.12
N GLY A 277 -12.25 -3.28 -1.66
CA GLY A 277 -13.09 -3.08 -0.46
C GLY A 277 -14.52 -3.58 -0.68
N PRO A 278 -15.52 -2.98 -0.01
CA PRO A 278 -16.93 -3.34 -0.21
C PRO A 278 -17.37 -3.00 -1.64
N GLY A 279 -17.82 -4.00 -2.39
CA GLY A 279 -18.24 -3.85 -3.78
C GLY A 279 -18.32 -5.18 -4.53
N PRO A 280 -18.80 -5.17 -5.80
CA PRO A 280 -18.84 -6.37 -6.63
C PRO A 280 -17.42 -6.91 -6.83
N LYS A 281 -17.25 -8.24 -6.68
CA LYS A 281 -15.96 -8.92 -6.77
C LYS A 281 -15.81 -9.59 -8.15
N PRO A 282 -14.57 -9.78 -8.65
CA PRO A 282 -14.32 -10.52 -9.89
C PRO A 282 -14.83 -11.96 -9.81
N THR A 283 -15.38 -12.48 -10.90
CA THR A 283 -15.74 -13.90 -11.02
C THR A 283 -14.54 -14.74 -11.50
N PRO A 284 -14.53 -16.07 -11.29
CA PRO A 284 -13.53 -16.96 -11.92
C PRO A 284 -13.43 -16.79 -13.45
N GLN A 285 -14.54 -16.48 -14.10
CA GLN A 285 -14.59 -16.23 -15.54
C GLN A 285 -13.88 -14.91 -15.91
N ASP A 286 -14.03 -13.86 -15.11
CA ASP A 286 -13.32 -12.59 -15.31
C ASP A 286 -11.80 -12.77 -15.16
N TYR A 287 -11.36 -13.58 -14.20
CA TYR A 287 -9.94 -13.90 -13.99
C TYR A 287 -9.35 -14.69 -15.18
N THR A 288 -9.99 -15.77 -15.62
CA THR A 288 -9.51 -16.56 -16.77
C THR A 288 -9.45 -15.74 -18.06
N ALA A 289 -10.43 -14.85 -18.29
CA ALA A 289 -10.42 -13.93 -19.42
C ALA A 289 -9.24 -12.93 -19.33
N ALA A 290 -9.00 -12.33 -18.15
CA ALA A 290 -7.87 -11.43 -17.94
C ALA A 290 -6.52 -12.14 -18.14
N LEU A 291 -6.41 -13.41 -17.75
CA LEU A 291 -5.21 -14.22 -17.88
C LEU A 291 -4.92 -14.58 -19.34
N ALA A 292 -5.93 -15.00 -20.10
CA ALA A 292 -5.81 -15.23 -21.54
C ALA A 292 -5.44 -13.94 -22.29
N GLU A 293 -6.01 -12.80 -21.88
CA GLU A 293 -5.71 -11.50 -22.49
C GLU A 293 -4.30 -11.00 -22.15
N ALA A 294 -3.80 -11.27 -20.94
CA ALA A 294 -2.43 -10.98 -20.55
C ALA A 294 -1.43 -11.86 -21.31
N ALA A 295 -1.72 -13.16 -21.48
CA ALA A 295 -0.90 -14.07 -22.27
C ALA A 295 -0.78 -13.62 -23.74
N ASN A 296 -1.89 -13.27 -24.38
CA ASN A 296 -1.90 -12.75 -25.75
C ASN A 296 -1.09 -11.46 -25.90
N ARG A 297 -1.11 -10.59 -24.87
CA ARG A 297 -0.34 -9.34 -24.87
C ARG A 297 1.14 -9.56 -24.60
N GLN A 298 1.50 -10.55 -23.80
CA GLN A 298 2.90 -10.85 -23.51
C GLN A 298 3.67 -11.19 -24.80
N VAL A 299 3.03 -11.91 -25.74
CA VAL A 299 3.59 -12.17 -27.08
C VAL A 299 4.01 -10.89 -27.79
N ALA A 300 3.20 -9.83 -27.71
CA ALA A 300 3.51 -8.55 -28.35
C ALA A 300 4.62 -7.76 -27.63
N ILE A 301 4.69 -7.88 -26.30
CA ILE A 301 5.75 -7.27 -25.49
C ILE A 301 7.09 -7.96 -25.77
N ASP A 302 7.10 -9.29 -25.84
CA ASP A 302 8.29 -10.10 -26.15
C ASP A 302 8.76 -9.86 -27.62
N ALA A 303 7.81 -9.65 -28.54
CA ALA A 303 8.12 -9.24 -29.91
C ALA A 303 8.80 -7.87 -29.99
N ALA A 304 8.32 -6.90 -29.19
CA ALA A 304 8.95 -5.58 -29.12
C ALA A 304 10.34 -5.62 -28.48
N GLU A 305 10.57 -6.51 -27.50
CA GLU A 305 11.90 -6.78 -26.96
C GLU A 305 12.87 -7.30 -28.03
N SER A 306 12.37 -8.22 -28.85
CA SER A 306 13.12 -8.81 -29.96
C SER A 306 13.48 -7.75 -31.01
N ALA A 307 12.54 -6.86 -31.33
CA ALA A 307 12.74 -5.70 -32.18
C ALA A 307 13.81 -4.72 -31.65
N VAL A 308 13.74 -4.37 -30.37
CA VAL A 308 14.76 -3.54 -29.70
C VAL A 308 16.13 -4.18 -29.81
N THR A 309 16.23 -5.51 -29.67
CA THR A 309 17.51 -6.22 -29.76
C THR A 309 18.09 -6.20 -31.19
N ILE A 310 17.24 -6.40 -32.21
CA ILE A 310 17.64 -6.28 -33.62
C ILE A 310 18.18 -4.87 -33.91
N LEU A 311 17.45 -3.85 -33.45
CA LEU A 311 17.84 -2.44 -33.63
C LEU A 311 19.09 -2.07 -32.85
N ALA A 312 19.28 -2.60 -31.64
CA ALA A 312 20.50 -2.41 -30.87
C ALA A 312 21.73 -3.04 -31.57
N THR A 313 21.55 -4.21 -32.17
CA THR A 313 22.59 -4.90 -32.94
C THR A 313 23.00 -4.05 -34.15
N LEU A 314 22.02 -3.55 -34.90
CA LEU A 314 22.25 -2.64 -36.03
C LEU A 314 22.95 -1.34 -35.59
N ALA A 315 22.52 -0.75 -34.46
CA ALA A 315 23.14 0.46 -33.93
C ALA A 315 24.61 0.21 -33.56
N GLY A 316 24.93 -0.98 -33.06
CA GLY A 316 26.29 -1.40 -32.71
C GLY A 316 27.27 -1.46 -33.88
N PHE A 317 26.80 -1.54 -35.14
CA PHE A 317 27.66 -1.50 -36.33
C PHE A 317 28.11 -0.08 -36.69
N ALA A 318 27.33 0.92 -36.33
CA ALA A 318 27.70 2.33 -36.46
C ALA A 318 28.42 2.82 -35.19
N ASP A 319 27.88 2.52 -34.00
CA ASP A 319 28.44 2.89 -32.71
C ASP A 319 28.13 1.82 -31.64
N GLN A 320 29.17 1.13 -31.18
CA GLN A 320 29.06 0.08 -30.16
C GLN A 320 28.48 0.56 -28.82
N LYS A 321 28.73 1.82 -28.43
CA LYS A 321 28.18 2.41 -27.20
C LYS A 321 26.69 2.70 -27.39
N ALA A 322 26.32 3.30 -28.52
CA ALA A 322 24.91 3.56 -28.85
C ALA A 322 24.10 2.26 -28.90
N GLY A 323 24.64 1.19 -29.49
CA GLY A 323 23.99 -0.12 -29.49
C GLY A 323 23.68 -0.66 -28.09
N LYS A 324 24.62 -0.53 -27.14
CA LYS A 324 24.41 -0.92 -25.73
C LYS A 324 23.36 -0.06 -25.03
N GLU A 325 23.36 1.25 -25.28
CA GLU A 325 22.39 2.18 -24.69
C GLU A 325 20.97 1.94 -25.21
N VAL A 326 20.80 1.72 -26.52
CA VAL A 326 19.52 1.35 -27.14
C VAL A 326 18.97 0.06 -26.53
N LEU A 327 19.84 -0.95 -26.35
CA LEU A 327 19.46 -2.22 -25.74
C LEU A 327 18.99 -2.03 -24.28
N ALA A 328 19.74 -1.28 -23.48
CA ALA A 328 19.42 -1.04 -22.07
C ALA A 328 18.08 -0.32 -21.89
N ILE A 329 17.86 0.75 -22.67
CA ILE A 329 16.65 1.57 -22.59
C ILE A 329 15.42 0.84 -23.11
N GLY A 330 15.53 0.19 -24.26
CA GLY A 330 14.40 -0.55 -24.82
C GLY A 330 13.98 -1.72 -23.92
N LYS A 331 14.94 -2.42 -23.30
CA LYS A 331 14.64 -3.47 -22.30
C LYS A 331 13.98 -2.93 -21.05
N ALA A 332 14.40 -1.75 -20.55
CA ALA A 332 13.72 -1.12 -19.41
C ALA A 332 12.24 -0.81 -19.74
N ALA A 333 11.96 -0.30 -20.95
CA ALA A 333 10.60 -0.02 -21.40
C ALA A 333 9.74 -1.30 -21.52
N VAL A 334 10.29 -2.38 -22.07
CA VAL A 334 9.64 -3.70 -22.15
C VAL A 334 9.42 -4.30 -20.76
N GLY A 335 10.37 -4.16 -19.84
CA GLY A 335 10.24 -4.62 -18.46
C GLY A 335 9.08 -3.95 -17.74
N ILE A 336 8.90 -2.64 -17.92
CA ILE A 336 7.74 -1.90 -17.41
C ILE A 336 6.44 -2.43 -18.04
N ALA A 337 6.41 -2.65 -19.35
CA ALA A 337 5.23 -3.18 -20.04
C ALA A 337 4.83 -4.57 -19.53
N THR A 338 5.81 -5.45 -19.33
CA THR A 338 5.61 -6.79 -18.74
C THR A 338 5.06 -6.70 -17.32
N ALA A 339 5.57 -5.78 -16.50
CA ALA A 339 5.07 -5.55 -15.14
C ALA A 339 3.59 -5.14 -15.14
N ILE A 340 3.26 -4.16 -15.99
CA ILE A 340 1.89 -3.65 -16.14
C ILE A 340 0.96 -4.75 -16.68
N ASN A 341 1.40 -5.55 -17.64
CA ASN A 341 0.63 -6.66 -18.21
C ASN A 341 0.31 -7.75 -17.17
N LYS A 342 1.26 -8.06 -16.28
CA LYS A 342 1.06 -9.01 -15.17
C LYS A 342 0.13 -8.48 -14.06
N TYR A 343 -0.09 -7.17 -13.99
CA TYR A 343 -0.94 -6.56 -12.97
C TYR A 343 -2.45 -6.69 -13.26
N LEU A 344 -2.87 -6.78 -14.53
CA LEU A 344 -4.29 -6.87 -14.89
C LEU A 344 -4.98 -8.16 -14.37
N PRO A 345 -4.40 -9.36 -14.52
CA PRO A 345 -4.92 -10.57 -13.88
C PRO A 345 -4.90 -10.50 -12.36
N THR A 346 -3.98 -9.72 -11.79
CA THR A 346 -3.84 -9.54 -10.33
C THR A 346 -5.05 -8.83 -9.75
N VAL A 347 -5.49 -7.73 -10.37
CA VAL A 347 -6.71 -7.00 -9.96
C VAL A 347 -7.95 -7.89 -10.08
N ALA A 348 -8.02 -8.71 -11.13
CA ALA A 348 -9.10 -9.68 -11.32
C ALA A 348 -9.02 -10.89 -10.36
N GLY A 349 -7.90 -11.09 -9.67
CA GLY A 349 -7.66 -12.19 -8.72
C GLY A 349 -7.94 -11.82 -7.26
N LEU A 350 -8.13 -10.54 -6.95
CA LEU A 350 -8.42 -10.06 -5.60
C LEU A 350 -9.73 -10.70 -5.11
N ASN A 351 -9.61 -11.58 -4.11
CA ASN A 351 -10.67 -12.31 -3.38
C ASN A 351 -11.17 -13.66 -3.94
N LEU A 352 -10.46 -14.31 -4.87
CA LEU A 352 -10.80 -15.68 -5.33
C LEU A 352 -10.39 -16.81 -4.34
N SER A 353 -10.63 -16.65 -3.03
CA SER A 353 -10.31 -17.69 -2.03
C SER A 353 -10.94 -19.06 -2.35
N GLU A 354 -12.10 -19.10 -3.01
CA GLU A 354 -12.81 -20.33 -3.43
C GLU A 354 -12.33 -20.92 -4.77
N ALA A 355 -11.74 -20.12 -5.67
CA ALA A 355 -11.33 -20.60 -6.99
C ALA A 355 -9.88 -21.11 -7.04
N ILE A 356 -9.09 -20.83 -6.00
CA ILE A 356 -7.74 -21.39 -5.82
C ILE A 356 -7.78 -22.93 -5.68
N GLY A 357 -8.93 -23.50 -5.30
CA GLY A 357 -9.13 -24.95 -5.20
C GLY A 357 -9.44 -25.68 -6.52
N SER A 358 -9.89 -24.98 -7.57
CA SER A 358 -10.37 -25.60 -8.83
C SER A 358 -9.65 -25.15 -10.10
N LEU A 359 -8.84 -24.09 -10.02
CA LEU A 359 -8.07 -23.57 -11.14
C LEU A 359 -6.57 -23.80 -10.90
N SER A 360 -5.93 -24.57 -11.78
CA SER A 360 -4.50 -24.86 -11.79
C SER A 360 -3.61 -23.66 -12.17
N THR A 361 -4.01 -22.43 -11.84
CA THR A 361 -3.59 -21.25 -12.58
C THR A 361 -2.50 -20.44 -11.88
N VAL A 362 -1.31 -20.55 -12.48
CA VAL A 362 -0.26 -19.52 -12.63
C VAL A 362 0.17 -18.78 -11.36
N VAL A 363 1.33 -19.17 -10.84
CA VAL A 363 2.11 -18.38 -9.89
C VAL A 363 2.66 -17.14 -10.59
N LEU A 364 2.27 -15.95 -10.13
CA LEU A 364 2.92 -14.70 -10.51
C LEU A 364 4.32 -14.65 -9.87
N THR A 365 5.34 -14.28 -10.63
CA THR A 365 6.68 -14.02 -10.09
C THR A 365 6.73 -12.59 -9.53
N GLY A 366 6.66 -12.42 -8.21
CA GLY A 366 6.65 -11.13 -7.49
C GLY A 366 7.84 -10.19 -7.74
N ASN A 367 8.93 -10.70 -8.34
CA ASN A 367 10.16 -9.92 -8.60
C ASN A 367 10.00 -8.74 -9.56
N VAL A 368 8.94 -8.72 -10.39
CA VAL A 368 8.78 -7.69 -11.42
C VAL A 368 8.31 -6.35 -10.84
N LEU A 369 7.46 -6.38 -9.80
CA LEU A 369 6.97 -5.16 -9.13
C LEU A 369 8.07 -4.46 -8.31
N GLY A 370 8.90 -5.25 -7.61
CA GLY A 370 10.04 -4.71 -6.86
C GLY A 370 11.09 -4.08 -7.77
N ALA A 371 11.53 -4.80 -8.81
CA ALA A 371 12.56 -4.33 -9.74
C ALA A 371 12.18 -3.02 -10.46
N VAL A 372 10.93 -2.89 -10.91
CA VAL A 372 10.44 -1.68 -11.60
C VAL A 372 10.32 -0.49 -10.66
N MET A 373 9.95 -0.69 -9.39
CA MET A 373 9.89 0.38 -8.38
C MET A 373 11.28 0.85 -7.94
N THR A 374 12.29 -0.04 -7.87
CA THR A 374 13.69 0.35 -7.64
C THR A 374 14.34 1.08 -8.81
N LEU A 375 13.87 0.85 -10.04
CA LEU A 375 14.40 1.51 -11.24
C LEU A 375 13.69 2.84 -11.53
N LEU A 376 12.50 3.06 -10.98
CA LEU A 376 11.72 4.29 -11.14
C LEU A 376 12.50 5.58 -10.81
N PRO A 377 13.34 5.64 -9.75
CA PRO A 377 14.16 6.82 -9.46
C PRO A 377 15.24 7.12 -10.51
N MET A 378 15.84 6.08 -11.12
CA MET A 378 16.84 6.25 -12.20
C MET A 378 16.21 6.84 -13.48
N PHE A 379 14.92 6.62 -13.71
CA PHE A 379 14.21 7.10 -14.90
C PHE A 379 13.33 8.33 -14.64
N LEU A 380 13.08 8.69 -13.37
CA LEU A 380 12.39 9.93 -12.98
C LEU A 380 13.34 11.08 -12.63
N GLY A 381 14.66 10.86 -12.59
CA GLY A 381 15.63 11.95 -12.48
C GLY A 381 17.03 11.53 -12.08
N SER A 382 17.80 10.95 -12.99
CA SER A 382 19.27 11.03 -12.96
C SER A 382 19.84 10.79 -14.35
N GLY A 383 20.12 11.88 -15.08
CA GLY A 383 21.10 11.85 -16.15
C GLY A 383 22.52 11.63 -15.60
N PRO A 384 23.52 11.38 -16.45
CA PRO A 384 24.90 11.21 -16.01
C PRO A 384 25.40 12.50 -15.33
N SER A 385 25.95 12.39 -14.12
CA SER A 385 26.90 13.37 -13.61
C SER A 385 28.23 13.16 -14.37
N GLU A 386 29.05 14.16 -14.65
CA GLU A 386 29.53 15.20 -13.75
C GLU A 386 29.93 16.48 -14.54
N GLN A 387 29.63 17.65 -13.95
CA GLN A 387 30.20 19.00 -14.23
C GLN A 387 30.09 19.77 -15.58
N GLU A 388 29.86 19.23 -16.79
CA GLU A 388 30.11 20.04 -18.02
C GLU A 388 28.91 20.58 -18.83
N LEU A 389 27.66 20.13 -18.61
CA LEU A 389 26.48 20.62 -19.38
C LEU A 389 25.64 21.71 -18.67
N LEU A 390 26.11 22.21 -17.52
CA LEU A 390 25.38 23.10 -16.62
C LEU A 390 25.37 24.60 -17.01
N MET A 391 26.20 25.08 -17.95
CA MET A 391 26.48 26.54 -18.05
C MET A 391 25.97 27.27 -19.30
N GLN A 392 25.46 26.61 -20.35
CA GLN A 392 25.19 27.31 -21.63
C GLN A 392 23.72 27.50 -22.05
N GLU A 393 22.74 26.78 -21.49
CA GLU A 393 21.33 26.86 -21.98
C GLU A 393 20.31 27.41 -20.98
N ILE A 394 20.77 28.19 -19.99
CA ILE A 394 19.90 28.92 -19.05
C ILE A 394 19.50 30.31 -19.61
N GLY A 395 20.11 30.75 -20.71
CA GLY A 395 19.97 32.13 -21.21
C GLY A 395 18.80 32.41 -22.17
N LYS A 396 18.34 31.44 -22.97
CA LYS A 396 17.54 31.74 -24.18
C LYS A 396 16.06 31.35 -24.16
N LEU A 397 15.56 30.68 -23.12
CA LEU A 397 14.14 30.30 -23.00
C LEU A 397 13.26 31.31 -22.24
N ARG A 398 13.85 32.40 -21.73
CA ARG A 398 13.20 33.36 -20.82
C ARG A 398 12.30 34.39 -21.51
N GLU A 399 12.39 34.53 -22.84
CA GLU A 399 11.71 35.59 -23.60
C GLU A 399 10.36 35.18 -24.20
N GLN A 400 10.07 33.88 -24.32
CA GLN A 400 8.86 33.39 -25.02
C GLN A 400 7.68 33.06 -24.09
N VAL A 401 7.81 33.26 -22.78
CA VAL A 401 6.80 32.90 -21.75
C VAL A 401 5.86 34.08 -21.39
N GLY A 402 6.10 35.28 -21.94
CA GLY A 402 5.33 36.48 -21.61
C GLY A 402 3.91 36.55 -22.20
N GLU A 403 3.64 35.92 -23.34
CA GLU A 403 2.44 36.23 -24.15
C GLU A 403 1.29 35.21 -24.05
N LEU A 404 1.44 34.09 -23.32
CA LEU A 404 0.39 33.05 -23.22
C LEU A 404 -0.53 33.19 -21.98
N ARG A 405 -0.34 34.24 -21.16
CA ARG A 405 -0.92 34.39 -19.82
C ARG A 405 -2.39 34.90 -19.79
N THR A 406 -2.97 35.33 -20.91
CA THR A 406 -4.13 36.24 -20.85
C THR A 406 -5.52 35.60 -21.13
N GLU A 407 -5.64 34.33 -21.57
CA GLU A 407 -6.92 33.85 -22.16
C GLU A 407 -7.45 32.48 -21.66
N MET A 408 -7.37 32.16 -20.36
CA MET A 408 -7.89 30.89 -19.80
C MET A 408 -8.45 31.03 -18.36
N HIS A 409 -9.60 31.73 -18.15
CA HIS A 409 -10.22 31.88 -16.82
C HIS A 409 -11.68 31.37 -16.65
N GLU A 410 -12.35 30.77 -17.65
CA GLU A 410 -13.81 30.46 -17.51
C GLU A 410 -14.25 29.02 -17.84
N ARG A 411 -13.35 28.04 -17.82
CA ARG A 411 -13.72 26.61 -18.01
C ARG A 411 -13.12 25.66 -16.97
N PHE A 412 -12.73 26.19 -15.81
CA PHE A 412 -11.89 25.51 -14.82
C PHE A 412 -12.64 24.58 -13.83
N ASP A 413 -13.92 24.77 -13.49
CA ASP A 413 -14.54 24.02 -12.36
C ASP A 413 -14.82 22.51 -12.53
N ARG A 414 -14.54 21.87 -13.68
CA ARG A 414 -14.97 20.47 -13.90
C ARG A 414 -13.93 19.49 -14.42
N VAL A 415 -12.70 19.93 -14.60
CA VAL A 415 -11.54 19.09 -14.94
C VAL A 415 -10.39 19.26 -13.91
N GLU A 416 -10.59 20.09 -12.89
CA GLU A 416 -9.57 20.56 -11.93
C GLU A 416 -9.14 19.56 -10.84
N ALA A 417 -9.76 18.37 -10.74
CA ALA A 417 -9.36 17.37 -9.74
C ALA A 417 -8.30 16.36 -10.21
N MET A 418 -8.05 16.23 -11.52
CA MET A 418 -7.22 15.12 -12.03
C MET A 418 -5.97 15.54 -12.82
N LEU A 419 -5.74 16.85 -12.99
CA LEU A 419 -4.58 17.37 -13.74
C LEU A 419 -3.91 18.61 -13.10
N THR A 420 -4.18 18.91 -11.83
CA THR A 420 -3.54 20.01 -11.06
C THR A 420 -2.29 19.57 -10.29
N ALA A 421 -1.92 18.28 -10.28
CA ALA A 421 -0.74 17.79 -9.55
C ALA A 421 0.54 17.60 -10.39
N ILE A 422 0.56 17.94 -11.69
CA ILE A 422 1.74 17.66 -12.56
C ILE A 422 2.33 18.93 -13.21
N TYR A 423 1.78 20.13 -13.00
CA TYR A 423 2.38 21.36 -13.56
C TYR A 423 2.81 22.41 -12.50
N ASP A 424 2.28 22.36 -11.27
CA ASP A 424 2.76 23.25 -10.19
C ASP A 424 4.10 22.79 -9.56
N ASP A 425 4.45 21.50 -9.67
CA ASP A 425 5.64 20.94 -9.01
C ASP A 425 6.95 21.11 -9.80
N ILE A 426 6.90 21.49 -11.08
CA ILE A 426 8.12 21.74 -11.87
C ILE A 426 8.61 23.19 -11.72
N MET A 427 7.73 24.16 -11.45
CA MET A 427 8.12 25.56 -11.24
C MET A 427 8.26 25.95 -9.75
N SER A 428 7.70 25.18 -8.81
CA SER A 428 7.91 25.39 -7.37
C SER A 428 9.34 25.00 -6.92
N VAL A 429 9.98 24.06 -7.63
CA VAL A 429 11.36 23.62 -7.37
C VAL A 429 12.40 24.68 -7.75
N LEU A 430 12.20 25.43 -8.84
CA LEU A 430 13.10 26.51 -9.25
C LEU A 430 12.92 27.81 -8.45
N LEU A 431 11.78 27.97 -7.75
CA LEU A 431 11.59 29.04 -6.75
C LEU A 431 12.11 28.64 -5.36
N ARG A 432 12.00 27.35 -4.95
CA ARG A 432 12.51 26.85 -3.65
C ARG A 432 14.03 26.87 -3.53
N MET A 433 14.77 26.70 -4.63
CA MET A 433 16.24 26.79 -4.59
C MET A 433 16.75 28.21 -4.26
N ARG A 434 15.91 29.25 -4.38
CA ARG A 434 16.22 30.62 -3.95
C ARG A 434 15.88 30.87 -2.47
N ASP A 435 14.84 30.24 -1.93
CA ASP A 435 14.40 30.44 -0.54
C ASP A 435 15.16 29.54 0.46
N ASP A 436 15.89 28.52 -0.01
CA ASP A 436 16.69 27.62 0.83
C ASP A 436 17.97 28.25 1.43
N MET A 437 18.39 29.43 1.00
CA MET A 437 19.41 30.21 1.73
C MET A 437 18.86 30.91 2.99
N GLY A 438 17.53 31.09 3.10
CA GLY A 438 16.88 31.64 4.29
C GLY A 438 16.47 30.60 5.34
N ASN A 439 16.39 29.33 4.96
CA ASN A 439 16.01 28.22 5.84
C ASN A 439 17.17 27.72 6.70
N VAL A 440 18.41 27.82 6.23
CA VAL A 440 19.63 27.47 7.01
C VAL A 440 19.78 28.30 8.29
N ILE A 441 19.25 29.52 8.34
CA ILE A 441 19.28 30.38 9.53
C ILE A 441 18.16 30.01 10.53
N ARG A 442 17.03 29.46 10.07
CA ARG A 442 15.92 29.00 10.94
C ARG A 442 16.15 27.60 11.50
N ASP A 443 16.94 26.76 10.84
CA ASP A 443 17.33 25.44 11.34
C ASP A 443 18.14 25.52 12.64
N LEU A 444 18.85 26.63 12.89
CA LEU A 444 19.53 26.90 14.17
C LEU A 444 18.56 27.11 15.36
N ASP A 445 17.33 27.57 15.11
CA ASP A 445 16.29 27.74 16.14
C ASP A 445 15.37 26.52 16.28
N ALA A 446 15.31 25.64 15.27
CA ALA A 446 14.68 24.32 15.36
C ALA A 446 15.55 23.34 16.17
N ILE A 447 16.88 23.39 15.99
CA ILE A 447 17.85 22.62 16.78
C ILE A 447 17.77 22.98 18.28
N LYS A 448 17.53 24.25 18.62
CA LYS A 448 17.31 24.69 20.02
C LYS A 448 16.03 24.12 20.66
N ARG A 449 14.99 23.83 19.87
CA ARG A 449 13.73 23.23 20.34
C ARG A 449 13.74 21.69 20.37
N GLN A 450 14.75 21.10 19.75
CA GLN A 450 14.92 19.65 19.60
C GLN A 450 15.51 18.96 20.86
N ILE A 451 15.57 19.67 22.00
CA ILE A 451 16.12 19.17 23.28
C ILE A 451 15.09 18.36 24.11
N ASN A 452 13.80 18.30 23.73
CA ASN A 452 12.76 17.60 24.51
C ASN A 452 12.35 16.20 24.00
N GLY A 453 12.99 15.64 22.96
CA GLY A 453 12.71 14.28 22.47
C GLY A 453 13.88 13.32 22.71
N LEU A 454 13.99 12.77 23.92
CA LEU A 454 15.12 11.91 24.33
C LEU A 454 15.03 10.46 23.78
N GLU A 455 13.84 9.96 23.43
CA GLU A 455 13.63 8.55 23.07
C GLU A 455 14.07 8.24 21.61
N THR A 456 13.60 9.04 20.63
CA THR A 456 13.92 8.81 19.21
C THR A 456 15.39 9.00 18.86
N ARG A 457 16.12 9.85 19.60
CA ARG A 457 17.58 10.04 19.41
C ARG A 457 18.38 8.85 19.90
N VAL A 458 17.94 8.21 20.99
CA VAL A 458 18.58 7.00 21.52
C VAL A 458 18.33 5.82 20.60
N ASP A 459 17.12 5.66 20.06
CA ASP A 459 16.82 4.59 19.10
C ASP A 459 17.58 4.75 17.78
N GLN A 460 17.66 5.96 17.24
CA GLN A 460 18.45 6.25 16.03
C GLN A 460 19.95 6.04 16.26
N LEU A 461 20.46 6.44 17.43
CA LEU A 461 21.86 6.17 17.80
C LEU A 461 22.09 4.67 17.98
N SER A 462 21.17 3.93 18.61
CA SER A 462 21.25 2.47 18.75
C SER A 462 21.31 1.80 17.39
N LEU A 463 20.40 2.14 16.48
CA LEU A 463 20.38 1.61 15.11
C LEU A 463 21.63 1.98 14.33
N SER A 464 22.13 3.21 14.45
CA SER A 464 23.37 3.65 13.80
C SER A 464 24.60 2.92 14.36
N ILE A 465 24.65 2.68 15.67
CA ILE A 465 25.71 1.89 16.32
C ILE A 465 25.62 0.42 15.87
N GLN A 466 24.41 -0.16 15.82
CA GLN A 466 24.22 -1.53 15.35
C GLN A 466 24.65 -1.69 13.90
N GLU A 467 24.33 -0.72 13.04
CA GLU A 467 24.77 -0.74 11.65
C GLU A 467 26.30 -0.60 11.53
N ALA A 468 26.91 0.28 12.33
CA ALA A 468 28.37 0.39 12.39
C ALA A 468 29.03 -0.91 12.91
N LEU A 469 28.43 -1.58 13.90
CA LEU A 469 28.91 -2.86 14.42
C LEU A 469 28.77 -3.98 13.38
N LYS A 470 27.65 -4.04 12.65
CA LYS A 470 27.47 -4.99 11.52
C LYS A 470 28.52 -4.75 10.44
N LYS A 471 28.74 -3.49 10.07
CA LYS A 471 29.76 -3.11 9.10
C LYS A 471 31.17 -3.50 9.56
N GLU A 472 31.52 -3.25 10.82
CA GLU A 472 32.80 -3.68 11.36
C GLU A 472 32.94 -5.22 11.36
N ALA A 473 31.89 -5.94 11.75
CA ALA A 473 31.88 -7.39 11.74
C ALA A 473 31.99 -8.00 10.32
N LEU A 474 31.56 -7.29 9.28
CA LEU A 474 31.70 -7.70 7.87
C LEU A 474 32.92 -7.12 7.17
N ARG A 475 33.69 -6.22 7.79
CA ARG A 475 34.81 -5.51 7.17
C ARG A 475 35.79 -6.45 6.44
N ASP A 476 36.16 -7.54 7.08
CA ASP A 476 37.07 -8.55 6.51
C ASP A 476 36.44 -9.30 5.32
N THR A 477 35.11 -9.48 5.34
CA THR A 477 34.35 -10.11 4.26
C THR A 477 34.23 -9.17 3.08
N GLU A 478 33.88 -7.91 3.32
CA GLU A 478 33.80 -6.86 2.29
C GLU A 478 35.15 -6.66 1.61
N PHE A 479 36.23 -6.62 2.40
CA PHE A 479 37.59 -6.54 1.87
C PHE A 479 37.90 -7.75 0.96
N ALA A 480 37.59 -8.96 1.41
CA ALA A 480 37.82 -10.19 0.64
C ALA A 480 37.05 -10.17 -0.69
N ILE A 481 35.76 -9.80 -0.66
CA ILE A 481 34.91 -9.69 -1.86
C ILE A 481 35.49 -8.65 -2.83
N ASN A 482 35.70 -7.42 -2.37
CA ASN A 482 36.14 -6.33 -3.24
C ASN A 482 37.54 -6.54 -3.81
N THR A 483 38.41 -7.24 -3.08
CA THR A 483 39.81 -7.42 -3.46
C THR A 483 40.02 -8.63 -4.34
N TYR A 484 39.34 -9.76 -4.07
CA TYR A 484 39.71 -11.05 -4.67
C TYR A 484 38.63 -11.65 -5.59
N VAL A 485 37.34 -11.38 -5.39
CA VAL A 485 36.31 -11.78 -6.37
C VAL A 485 36.45 -10.90 -7.60
N GLY A 486 36.43 -11.45 -8.82
CA GLY A 486 36.66 -10.74 -10.07
C GLY A 486 38.11 -10.32 -10.31
N TYR A 487 39.08 -10.89 -9.57
CA TYR A 487 40.47 -10.42 -9.58
C TYR A 487 41.14 -10.48 -10.96
N GLN A 488 41.00 -11.60 -11.67
CA GLN A 488 41.60 -11.78 -13.00
C GLN A 488 40.98 -10.84 -14.03
N ALA A 489 39.66 -10.64 -13.98
CA ALA A 489 38.97 -9.71 -14.87
C ALA A 489 39.42 -8.26 -14.66
N ARG A 490 39.66 -7.84 -13.40
CA ARG A 490 40.13 -6.47 -13.10
C ARG A 490 41.61 -6.25 -13.37
N THR A 491 42.46 -7.22 -13.06
CA THR A 491 43.92 -7.04 -13.02
C THR A 491 44.67 -7.69 -14.17
N GLY A 492 44.01 -8.59 -14.91
CA GLY A 492 44.63 -9.46 -15.92
C GLY A 492 45.55 -10.55 -15.36
N ARG A 493 45.61 -10.73 -14.03
CA ARG A 493 46.51 -11.67 -13.35
C ARG A 493 45.72 -12.76 -12.61
N PRO A 494 46.20 -14.01 -12.56
CA PRO A 494 45.56 -15.06 -11.76
C PRO A 494 45.78 -14.85 -10.26
N LEU A 495 44.89 -15.40 -9.44
CA LEU A 495 45.07 -15.48 -7.99
C LEU A 495 46.16 -16.49 -7.63
N SER A 496 46.88 -16.24 -6.53
CA SER A 496 47.76 -17.24 -5.91
C SER A 496 47.00 -18.18 -4.97
N VAL A 497 47.55 -19.37 -4.70
CA VAL A 497 46.97 -20.34 -3.75
C VAL A 497 46.71 -19.72 -2.38
N THR A 498 47.68 -18.99 -1.81
CA THR A 498 47.52 -18.34 -0.51
C THR A 498 46.39 -17.31 -0.51
N GLN A 499 46.28 -16.48 -1.55
CA GLN A 499 45.19 -15.51 -1.66
C GLN A 499 43.84 -16.19 -1.80
N TYR A 500 43.77 -17.30 -2.53
CA TYR A 500 42.56 -18.10 -2.67
C TYR A 500 42.15 -18.70 -1.32
N ASP A 501 43.03 -19.45 -0.65
CA ASP A 501 42.77 -20.13 0.63
C ASP A 501 42.31 -19.13 1.72
N GLU A 502 42.97 -17.97 1.81
CA GLU A 502 42.59 -16.91 2.76
C GLU A 502 41.20 -16.34 2.46
N THR A 503 40.91 -16.09 1.19
CA THR A 503 39.61 -15.54 0.76
C THR A 503 38.50 -16.56 0.98
N GLU A 504 38.74 -17.80 0.58
CA GLU A 504 37.81 -18.92 0.72
C GLU A 504 37.47 -19.16 2.20
N GLY A 505 38.49 -19.21 3.07
CA GLY A 505 38.31 -19.38 4.51
C GLY A 505 37.52 -18.24 5.17
N ARG A 506 37.72 -16.99 4.73
CA ARG A 506 36.95 -15.82 5.22
C ARG A 506 35.49 -15.89 4.80
N LEU A 507 35.20 -16.19 3.54
CA LEU A 507 33.85 -16.33 3.02
C LEU A 507 33.11 -17.50 3.68
N PHE A 508 33.80 -18.63 3.87
CA PHE A 508 33.29 -19.78 4.62
C PHE A 508 32.93 -19.41 6.06
N THR A 509 33.83 -18.72 6.77
CA THR A 509 33.62 -18.31 8.15
C THR A 509 32.44 -17.35 8.28
N SER A 510 32.27 -16.44 7.33
CA SER A 510 31.15 -15.50 7.34
C SER A 510 29.81 -16.17 7.07
N ALA A 511 29.76 -17.09 6.11
CA ALA A 511 28.56 -17.84 5.78
C ALA A 511 28.11 -18.82 6.88
N THR A 512 29.00 -19.25 7.77
CA THR A 512 28.70 -20.31 8.75
C THR A 512 28.75 -19.86 10.21
N SER A 513 29.69 -18.98 10.57
CA SER A 513 29.96 -18.60 11.95
C SER A 513 29.62 -17.13 12.22
N THR A 514 30.14 -16.18 11.43
CA THR A 514 29.94 -14.74 11.67
C THR A 514 28.45 -14.38 11.61
N GLY A 515 27.75 -14.86 10.57
CA GLY A 515 26.31 -14.62 10.41
C GLY A 515 25.43 -15.26 11.50
N ALA A 516 25.94 -16.24 12.25
CA ALA A 516 25.22 -16.90 13.36
C ALA A 516 25.57 -16.30 14.73
N GLY A 517 26.36 -15.22 14.78
CA GLY A 517 26.76 -14.52 15.99
C GLY A 517 26.30 -13.06 16.02
N ALA A 518 26.54 -12.42 17.16
CA ALA A 518 26.37 -10.97 17.28
C ALA A 518 27.33 -10.24 16.32
N PRO A 519 26.92 -9.11 15.69
CA PRO A 519 25.67 -8.38 15.91
C PRO A 519 24.49 -8.78 14.98
N PHE A 520 24.59 -9.86 14.21
CA PHE A 520 23.58 -10.19 13.18
C PHE A 520 22.35 -10.90 13.72
N VAL A 521 22.51 -11.72 14.76
CA VAL A 521 21.42 -12.42 15.42
C VAL A 521 21.35 -12.00 16.89
N LEU A 522 20.18 -12.16 17.53
CA LEU A 522 20.14 -12.18 18.99
C LEU A 522 20.66 -13.53 19.48
N THR A 523 21.31 -13.52 20.64
CA THR A 523 21.73 -14.73 21.33
C THR A 523 20.66 -15.18 22.34
N PRO A 524 20.66 -16.46 22.75
CA PRO A 524 19.78 -16.93 23.82
C PRO A 524 19.86 -16.15 25.13
N ALA A 525 21.04 -15.62 25.47
CA ALA A 525 21.24 -14.79 26.65
C ALA A 525 20.59 -13.40 26.55
N GLU A 526 20.45 -12.87 25.32
CA GLU A 526 19.87 -11.56 25.06
C GLU A 526 18.35 -11.63 24.99
N TRP A 527 17.76 -12.60 24.26
CA TRP A 527 16.30 -12.67 24.15
C TRP A 527 15.60 -13.27 25.38
N SER A 528 16.34 -13.93 26.29
CA SER A 528 15.78 -14.42 27.56
C SER A 528 15.63 -13.32 28.61
N GLN A 529 16.14 -12.11 28.35
CA GLN A 529 15.95 -10.98 29.24
C GLN A 529 14.47 -10.53 29.24
N PRO A 530 13.91 -10.14 30.40
CA PRO A 530 12.57 -9.58 30.46
C PRO A 530 12.50 -8.23 29.71
N GLY A 531 11.40 -8.00 29.00
CA GLY A 531 11.13 -6.71 28.34
C GLY A 531 11.76 -6.52 26.95
N VAL A 532 12.21 -7.59 26.29
CA VAL A 532 12.66 -7.53 24.90
C VAL A 532 11.48 -7.24 23.98
N ASP A 533 11.46 -6.05 23.39
CA ASP A 533 10.44 -5.64 22.41
C ASP A 533 10.66 -6.32 21.05
N PRO A 534 9.70 -7.11 20.55
CA PRO A 534 9.80 -7.74 19.24
C PRO A 534 9.96 -6.74 18.09
N VAL A 535 9.36 -5.55 18.16
CA VAL A 535 9.47 -4.54 17.08
C VAL A 535 10.90 -4.05 16.98
N ARG A 536 11.51 -3.67 18.10
CA ARG A 536 12.93 -3.28 18.14
C ARG A 536 13.85 -4.39 17.62
N VAL A 537 13.61 -5.65 17.97
CA VAL A 537 14.41 -6.77 17.45
C VAL A 537 14.27 -6.90 15.93
N LEU A 538 13.04 -6.78 15.40
CA LEU A 538 12.80 -6.81 13.96
C LEU A 538 13.39 -5.61 13.22
N ASP A 539 13.53 -4.47 13.89
CA ASP A 539 14.13 -3.27 13.31
C ASP A 539 15.66 -3.34 13.35
N GLU A 540 16.25 -3.89 14.41
CA GLU A 540 17.69 -4.06 14.55
C GLU A 540 18.26 -5.23 13.75
N LYS A 541 17.57 -6.38 13.74
CA LYS A 541 18.08 -7.65 13.18
C LYS A 541 17.36 -8.11 11.93
N THR A 542 16.26 -7.45 11.56
CA THR A 542 15.35 -7.86 10.48
C THR A 542 14.73 -9.23 10.73
N PRO A 543 13.68 -9.64 9.97
CA PRO A 543 13.17 -11.00 10.07
C PRO A 543 14.23 -12.06 9.78
N TYR A 544 15.20 -11.77 8.91
CA TYR A 544 16.19 -12.75 8.45
C TYR A 544 17.34 -12.99 9.44
N GLY A 545 17.63 -12.04 10.33
CA GLY A 545 18.52 -12.23 11.48
C GLY A 545 17.79 -12.66 12.76
N ALA A 546 16.45 -12.52 12.81
CA ALA A 546 15.65 -12.81 13.99
C ALA A 546 15.07 -14.24 14.02
N ILE A 547 15.48 -15.17 13.14
CA ILE A 547 14.86 -16.50 13.00
C ILE A 547 14.83 -17.28 14.33
N ASP A 548 15.95 -17.30 15.07
CA ASP A 548 16.01 -17.98 16.37
C ASP A 548 15.11 -17.31 17.41
N TYR A 549 15.12 -15.97 17.46
CA TYR A 549 14.26 -15.19 18.35
C TYR A 549 12.78 -15.41 18.05
N LEU A 550 12.40 -15.43 16.77
CA LEU A 550 11.03 -15.68 16.34
C LEU A 550 10.62 -17.12 16.61
N SER A 551 11.53 -18.09 16.50
CA SER A 551 11.25 -19.48 16.93
C SER A 551 11.00 -19.59 18.43
N TYR A 552 11.70 -18.79 19.25
CA TYR A 552 11.42 -18.66 20.68
C TYR A 552 10.06 -17.98 20.92
N LEU A 553 9.80 -16.85 20.26
CA LEU A 553 8.57 -16.08 20.43
C LEU A 553 7.33 -16.85 19.97
N ALA A 554 7.45 -17.72 18.96
CA ALA A 554 6.38 -18.57 18.46
C ALA A 554 5.75 -19.45 19.57
N ARG A 555 6.51 -19.75 20.63
CA ARG A 555 6.02 -20.48 21.81
C ARG A 555 4.91 -19.78 22.58
N THR A 556 4.72 -18.49 22.34
CA THR A 556 3.60 -17.71 22.89
C THR A 556 2.25 -18.23 22.37
N TRP A 557 2.21 -18.72 21.13
CA TRP A 557 0.99 -19.21 20.48
C TRP A 557 0.97 -20.74 20.33
N ASP A 558 2.15 -21.36 20.19
CA ASP A 558 2.31 -22.80 20.17
C ASP A 558 3.36 -23.23 21.20
N PRO A 559 2.96 -23.58 22.45
CA PRO A 559 3.90 -23.96 23.49
C PRO A 559 4.82 -25.13 23.12
N ALA A 560 4.43 -25.97 22.14
CA ALA A 560 5.23 -27.09 21.65
C ALA A 560 6.22 -26.70 20.53
N TYR A 561 6.24 -25.42 20.11
CA TYR A 561 7.08 -24.97 19.01
C TYR A 561 8.57 -25.22 19.29
N PRO A 562 9.30 -25.91 18.38
CA PRO A 562 10.70 -26.22 18.59
C PRO A 562 11.54 -24.94 18.50
N ALA A 563 12.29 -24.61 19.56
CA ALA A 563 13.25 -23.52 19.48
C ALA A 563 14.44 -23.94 18.61
N THR A 564 14.86 -23.06 17.72
CA THR A 564 16.11 -23.19 16.98
C THR A 564 17.22 -22.46 17.72
N THR A 565 18.46 -22.90 17.52
CA THR A 565 19.65 -22.21 18.04
C THR A 565 20.75 -22.25 16.99
N LYS A 566 21.38 -21.10 16.74
CA LYS A 566 22.48 -20.90 15.79
C LYS A 566 22.06 -20.89 14.33
N VAL A 567 20.87 -20.39 14.00
CA VAL A 567 20.50 -20.14 12.60
C VAL A 567 21.23 -18.88 12.13
N PRO A 568 22.04 -18.94 11.05
CA PRO A 568 22.74 -17.76 10.55
C PRO A 568 21.77 -16.77 9.92
N HIS A 569 22.11 -15.48 9.99
CA HIS A 569 21.41 -14.41 9.29
C HIS A 569 21.39 -14.69 7.79
N ALA A 570 20.19 -14.83 7.21
CA ALA A 570 20.05 -15.30 5.82
C ALA A 570 20.72 -14.38 4.79
N GLY A 571 20.71 -13.06 5.01
CA GLY A 571 21.44 -12.10 4.18
C GLY A 571 22.96 -12.25 4.20
N VAL A 572 23.60 -12.39 5.37
CA VAL A 572 25.05 -12.62 5.49
C VAL A 572 25.42 -13.94 4.81
N TRP A 573 24.65 -15.00 5.07
CA TRP A 573 24.83 -16.29 4.39
C TRP A 573 24.74 -16.15 2.87
N THR A 574 23.74 -15.42 2.37
CA THR A 574 23.48 -15.22 0.93
C THR A 574 24.63 -14.47 0.26
N MET A 575 25.07 -13.36 0.85
CA MET A 575 26.19 -12.56 0.36
C MET A 575 27.49 -13.38 0.30
N SER A 576 27.86 -14.02 1.42
CA SER A 576 29.10 -14.80 1.49
C SER A 576 29.08 -16.04 0.60
N THR A 577 27.94 -16.72 0.47
CA THR A 577 27.80 -17.91 -0.39
C THR A 577 27.89 -17.56 -1.87
N ARG A 578 27.31 -16.43 -2.29
CA ARG A 578 27.47 -15.94 -3.67
C ARG A 578 28.92 -15.62 -3.98
N ALA A 579 29.59 -14.86 -3.10
CA ALA A 579 30.99 -14.52 -3.26
C ALA A 579 31.89 -15.76 -3.29
N PHE A 580 31.61 -16.75 -2.43
CA PHE A 580 32.32 -18.03 -2.41
C PHE A 580 32.15 -18.77 -3.74
N THR A 581 30.91 -18.85 -4.23
CA THR A 581 30.59 -19.52 -5.49
C THR A 581 31.27 -18.84 -6.69
N ALA A 582 31.26 -17.50 -6.73
CA ALA A 582 31.93 -16.72 -7.77
C ALA A 582 33.45 -16.94 -7.74
N LEU A 583 34.08 -16.86 -6.57
CA LEU A 583 35.51 -17.09 -6.39
C LEU A 583 35.93 -18.48 -6.92
N ALA A 584 35.15 -19.51 -6.60
CA ALA A 584 35.43 -20.88 -7.03
C ALA A 584 35.28 -21.07 -8.55
N LEU A 585 34.24 -20.50 -9.16
CA LEU A 585 34.02 -20.56 -10.61
C LEU A 585 35.04 -19.78 -11.44
N GLU A 586 35.58 -18.70 -10.89
CA GLU A 586 36.68 -17.93 -11.48
C GLU A 586 38.02 -18.68 -11.40
N ASN A 587 38.21 -19.53 -10.40
CA ASN A 587 39.48 -20.18 -10.10
C ASN A 587 39.34 -21.71 -9.90
N PRO A 588 38.83 -22.46 -10.90
CA PRO A 588 38.47 -23.87 -10.72
C PRO A 588 39.65 -24.75 -10.30
N ALA A 589 40.85 -24.49 -10.83
CA ALA A 589 42.06 -25.23 -10.48
C ALA A 589 42.52 -25.02 -9.02
N LEU A 590 42.16 -23.90 -8.40
CA LEU A 590 42.48 -23.60 -6.99
C LEU A 590 41.40 -24.15 -6.04
N ALA A 591 40.14 -24.11 -6.45
CA ALA A 591 39.00 -24.55 -5.66
C ALA A 591 39.00 -26.07 -5.37
N GLY A 592 39.51 -26.89 -6.29
CA GLY A 592 39.58 -28.34 -6.12
C GLY A 592 38.20 -29.02 -6.05
N ASP A 593 38.09 -30.11 -5.29
CA ASP A 593 36.83 -30.86 -5.14
C ASP A 593 35.87 -30.16 -4.16
N MET A 594 34.81 -29.57 -4.71
CA MET A 594 33.74 -28.95 -3.95
C MET A 594 32.61 -29.93 -3.59
N THR A 595 32.59 -31.13 -4.17
CA THR A 595 31.49 -32.10 -4.04
C THR A 595 31.62 -33.01 -2.82
N GLY A 596 32.81 -33.12 -2.23
CA GLY A 596 33.04 -33.92 -1.02
C GLY A 596 32.25 -33.42 0.19
N ASP A 597 31.79 -34.34 1.06
CA ASP A 597 30.95 -34.04 2.23
C ASP A 597 31.59 -33.05 3.24
N ASN A 598 32.91 -32.99 3.26
CA ASN A 598 33.71 -32.14 4.13
C ASN A 598 34.20 -30.84 3.45
N SER A 599 33.90 -30.63 2.17
CA SER A 599 34.25 -29.40 1.46
C SER A 599 33.58 -28.20 2.13
N PHE A 600 34.17 -27.01 1.95
CA PHE A 600 33.53 -25.77 2.40
C PHE A 600 32.18 -25.55 1.72
N ALA A 601 32.06 -25.88 0.43
CA ALA A 601 30.78 -25.82 -0.29
C ALA A 601 29.69 -26.67 0.38
N SER A 602 29.96 -27.94 0.68
CA SER A 602 29.00 -28.84 1.35
C SER A 602 28.59 -28.33 2.73
N ARG A 603 29.52 -27.75 3.49
CA ARG A 603 29.26 -27.17 4.81
C ARG A 603 28.46 -25.87 4.74
N ILE A 604 28.74 -25.00 3.77
CA ILE A 604 27.95 -23.79 3.49
C ILE A 604 26.53 -24.17 3.06
N GLY A 605 26.39 -25.21 2.22
CA GLY A 605 25.10 -25.77 1.82
C GLY A 605 24.27 -26.27 3.02
N ARG A 606 24.90 -26.98 3.96
CA ARG A 606 24.23 -27.38 5.23
C ARG A 606 23.80 -26.19 6.08
N SER A 607 24.61 -25.13 6.14
CA SER A 607 24.25 -23.87 6.82
C SER A 607 23.00 -23.23 6.18
N GLY A 608 22.94 -23.23 4.84
CA GLY A 608 21.75 -22.77 4.11
C GLY A 608 20.52 -23.64 4.39
N GLN A 609 20.69 -24.96 4.45
CA GLN A 609 19.60 -25.89 4.76
C GLN A 609 19.05 -25.64 6.18
N GLN A 610 19.89 -25.28 7.15
CA GLN A 610 19.43 -24.90 8.49
C GLN A 610 18.52 -23.67 8.46
N ILE A 611 18.83 -22.66 7.63
CA ILE A 611 17.98 -21.49 7.43
C ILE A 611 16.62 -21.91 6.84
N LEU A 612 16.62 -22.74 5.80
CA LEU A 612 15.38 -23.23 5.16
C LEU A 612 14.52 -24.08 6.09
N ASP A 613 15.15 -24.98 6.86
CA ASP A 613 14.46 -25.85 7.80
C ASP A 613 13.87 -25.06 8.96
N ALA A 614 14.55 -24.00 9.42
CA ALA A 614 14.04 -23.12 10.46
C ALA A 614 12.88 -22.26 9.95
N SER A 615 13.01 -21.66 8.77
CA SER A 615 11.98 -20.76 8.23
C SER A 615 10.69 -21.49 7.80
N SER A 616 10.82 -22.62 7.11
CA SER A 616 9.66 -23.43 6.66
C SER A 616 8.85 -24.04 7.81
N ARG A 617 9.44 -24.18 9.00
CA ARG A 617 8.68 -24.62 10.19
C ARG A 617 7.60 -23.63 10.60
N PHE A 618 7.75 -22.33 10.31
CA PHE A 618 6.74 -21.34 10.71
C PHE A 618 5.39 -21.58 10.03
N SER A 619 5.38 -22.03 8.78
CA SER A 619 4.18 -22.29 7.98
C SER A 619 3.73 -23.74 7.95
N ARG A 620 4.43 -24.64 8.66
CA ARG A 620 4.10 -26.07 8.66
C ARG A 620 2.64 -26.26 9.05
N PRO A 621 1.80 -26.86 8.19
CA PRO A 621 0.39 -27.04 8.49
C PRO A 621 0.20 -28.08 9.60
N THR A 622 -0.99 -28.08 10.19
CA THR A 622 -1.44 -29.17 11.07
C THR A 622 -1.54 -30.49 10.30
N ALA A 623 -1.69 -31.61 11.02
CA ALA A 623 -1.81 -32.94 10.40
C ALA A 623 -2.99 -33.02 9.42
N ASP A 624 -4.07 -32.29 9.68
CA ASP A 624 -5.28 -32.25 8.83
C ASP A 624 -5.18 -31.22 7.69
N GLY A 625 -4.02 -30.57 7.53
CA GLY A 625 -3.78 -29.60 6.46
C GLY A 625 -4.23 -28.16 6.74
N HIS A 626 -4.78 -27.90 7.93
CA HIS A 626 -5.18 -26.55 8.36
C HIS A 626 -3.98 -25.69 8.79
N ARG A 627 -4.18 -24.38 8.77
CA ARG A 627 -3.23 -23.40 9.31
C ARG A 627 -2.89 -23.70 10.77
N ASN A 628 -1.62 -23.55 11.11
CA ASN A 628 -1.12 -23.86 12.44
C ASN A 628 -1.53 -22.85 13.54
N ALA A 629 -1.21 -23.21 14.78
CA ALA A 629 -1.51 -22.39 15.97
C ALA A 629 -0.77 -21.06 15.96
N LEU A 630 0.45 -20.99 15.40
CA LEU A 630 1.21 -19.74 15.29
C LEU A 630 0.48 -18.70 14.44
N PHE A 631 0.16 -19.01 13.19
CA PHE A 631 -0.53 -18.05 12.32
C PHE A 631 -1.97 -17.77 12.74
N THR A 632 -2.62 -18.74 13.40
CA THR A 632 -3.92 -18.49 14.06
C THR A 632 -3.77 -17.47 15.18
N GLY A 633 -2.80 -17.68 16.08
CA GLY A 633 -2.53 -16.78 17.19
C GLY A 633 -2.06 -15.39 16.77
N LEU A 634 -1.28 -15.27 15.69
CA LEU A 634 -0.83 -13.98 15.15
C LEU A 634 -1.99 -13.13 14.63
N VAL A 635 -2.91 -13.73 13.87
CA VAL A 635 -4.11 -13.02 13.38
C VAL A 635 -5.00 -12.60 14.55
N GLU A 636 -5.25 -13.49 15.51
CA GLU A 636 -6.08 -13.18 16.67
C GLU A 636 -5.42 -12.14 17.58
N ASN A 637 -4.09 -12.14 17.70
CA ASN A 637 -3.36 -11.10 18.40
C ASN A 637 -3.55 -9.72 17.75
N TYR A 638 -3.50 -9.63 16.41
CA TYR A 638 -3.78 -8.38 15.70
C TYR A 638 -5.22 -7.91 15.93
N LYS A 639 -6.22 -8.78 15.75
CA LYS A 639 -7.63 -8.44 16.02
C LYS A 639 -7.84 -8.00 17.46
N SER A 640 -7.22 -8.68 18.43
CA SER A 640 -7.30 -8.32 19.84
C SER A 640 -6.66 -6.95 20.12
N ALA A 641 -5.53 -6.63 19.48
CA ALA A 641 -4.88 -5.34 19.62
C ALA A 641 -5.76 -4.20 19.05
N VAL A 642 -6.39 -4.42 17.90
CA VAL A 642 -7.35 -3.47 17.30
C VAL A 642 -8.55 -3.27 18.22
N ASN A 643 -9.13 -4.33 18.76
CA ASN A 643 -10.24 -4.24 19.73
C ASN A 643 -9.85 -3.48 21.00
N ALA A 644 -8.62 -3.67 21.50
CA ALA A 644 -8.11 -2.93 22.65
C ALA A 644 -7.95 -1.43 22.34
N GLN A 645 -7.44 -1.09 21.16
CA GLN A 645 -7.36 0.30 20.69
C GLN A 645 -8.76 0.93 20.57
N SER A 646 -9.73 0.22 19.98
CA SER A 646 -11.12 0.67 19.91
C SER A 646 -11.78 0.84 21.28
N ALA A 647 -11.38 0.08 22.29
CA ALA A 647 -11.84 0.29 23.67
C ALA A 647 -11.30 1.60 24.27
N GLU A 648 -10.04 1.95 24.02
CA GLU A 648 -9.48 3.25 24.45
C GLU A 648 -10.15 4.42 23.74
N LEU A 649 -10.44 4.29 22.45
CA LEU A 649 -11.19 5.31 21.69
C LEU A 649 -12.59 5.55 22.28
N ARG A 650 -13.31 4.49 22.71
CA ARG A 650 -14.60 4.66 23.41
C ARG A 650 -14.48 5.48 24.70
N LYS A 651 -13.42 5.24 25.48
CA LYS A 651 -13.17 6.03 26.71
C LYS A 651 -12.95 7.51 26.38
N LEU A 652 -12.24 7.82 25.29
CA LEU A 652 -12.02 9.21 24.86
C LEU A 652 -13.29 9.87 24.33
N ARG A 653 -14.18 9.12 23.68
CA ARG A 653 -15.51 9.61 23.33
C ARG A 653 -16.31 9.97 24.58
N ASP A 654 -16.31 9.09 25.58
CA ASP A 654 -17.01 9.34 26.83
C ASP A 654 -16.37 10.52 27.60
N GLU A 655 -15.04 10.69 27.53
CA GLU A 655 -14.33 11.88 28.04
C GLU A 655 -14.76 13.16 27.29
N ALA A 656 -14.93 13.10 25.97
CA ALA A 656 -15.33 14.24 25.16
C ALA A 656 -16.76 14.71 25.49
N THR A 657 -17.66 13.79 25.83
CA THR A 657 -19.08 14.09 26.12
C THR A 657 -19.40 14.26 27.60
N GLY A 658 -18.55 13.79 28.50
CA GLY A 658 -18.91 13.58 29.92
C GLY A 658 -19.73 12.30 30.15
N GLY A 659 -19.87 11.46 29.13
CA GLY A 659 -20.56 10.17 29.16
C GLY A 659 -22.06 10.22 28.87
N GLY A 660 -22.62 9.05 28.56
CA GLY A 660 -24.07 8.81 28.51
C GLY A 660 -24.77 9.10 27.17
N TYR A 661 -24.12 9.74 26.20
CA TYR A 661 -24.67 9.96 24.86
C TYR A 661 -23.57 9.91 23.79
N ASN A 662 -23.96 9.65 22.54
CA ASN A 662 -23.04 9.49 21.41
C ASN A 662 -23.10 10.72 20.47
N PRO A 663 -21.99 11.44 20.22
CA PRO A 663 -21.97 12.60 19.33
C PRO A 663 -22.46 12.35 17.89
N TRP A 664 -22.44 11.11 17.41
CA TRP A 664 -22.82 10.74 16.04
C TRP A 664 -24.27 10.23 15.90
N TYR A 665 -25.04 10.11 16.99
CA TYR A 665 -26.42 9.58 16.95
C TYR A 665 -27.51 10.65 16.82
N GLY A 666 -27.11 11.88 16.51
CA GLY A 666 -28.02 13.00 16.31
C GLY A 666 -28.69 13.50 17.61
N PRO A 667 -29.49 14.58 17.51
CA PRO A 667 -30.00 15.28 18.69
C PRO A 667 -31.23 14.61 19.32
N ASP A 668 -31.90 13.71 18.59
CA ASP A 668 -33.11 13.01 19.07
C ASP A 668 -32.80 11.74 19.90
N GLN A 669 -31.52 11.41 20.11
CA GLN A 669 -31.11 10.30 20.97
C GLN A 669 -31.58 10.47 22.42
N ALA A 670 -31.74 9.35 23.13
CA ALA A 670 -32.16 9.40 24.54
C ALA A 670 -31.07 10.09 25.40
N PRO A 671 -31.46 11.08 26.23
CA PRO A 671 -30.53 11.76 27.13
C PRO A 671 -30.15 10.87 28.34
N PRO A 672 -28.99 11.07 28.99
CA PRO A 672 -28.64 10.38 30.23
C PRO A 672 -29.57 10.75 31.39
N THR A 673 -29.96 12.03 31.43
CA THR A 673 -30.84 12.60 32.46
C THR A 673 -31.91 13.45 31.81
N ARG A 674 -33.15 13.33 32.27
CA ARG A 674 -34.27 14.16 31.81
C ARG A 674 -34.39 15.44 32.65
N LEU A 675 -34.98 16.46 32.05
CA LEU A 675 -35.37 17.71 32.70
C LEU A 675 -36.38 17.45 33.81
N THR A 676 -36.33 18.29 34.83
CA THR A 676 -37.31 18.36 35.91
C THR A 676 -37.99 19.72 35.89
N ASN A 677 -39.17 19.81 36.51
CA ASN A 677 -39.94 21.05 36.60
C ASN A 677 -39.33 22.12 37.53
N THR A 678 -38.17 21.87 38.15
CA THR A 678 -37.63 22.67 39.26
C THR A 678 -36.20 23.15 39.00
N ARG A 679 -35.90 23.61 37.78
CA ARG A 679 -34.51 23.87 37.35
C ARG A 679 -34.05 25.33 37.50
N SER A 680 -32.77 25.50 37.77
CA SER A 680 -32.12 26.81 37.98
C SER A 680 -31.38 27.31 36.75
N TYR A 681 -31.24 28.63 36.64
CA TYR A 681 -30.32 29.30 35.73
C TYR A 681 -29.22 30.07 36.51
N TRP A 682 -28.00 30.11 35.97
CA TRP A 682 -26.83 30.79 36.53
C TRP A 682 -26.42 32.01 35.70
N THR A 683 -26.45 33.20 36.29
CA THR A 683 -25.61 34.32 35.83
C THR A 683 -24.38 34.43 36.71
N ALA A 684 -23.29 35.04 36.22
CA ALA A 684 -22.08 35.24 37.00
C ALA A 684 -22.37 35.96 38.33
N GLY A 685 -22.49 35.17 39.42
CA GLY A 685 -22.74 35.65 40.79
C GLY A 685 -24.14 35.43 41.37
N THR A 686 -25.14 34.96 40.62
CA THR A 686 -26.50 34.71 41.15
C THR A 686 -27.19 33.51 40.50
N GLU A 687 -27.58 32.53 41.32
CA GLU A 687 -28.47 31.45 40.90
C GLU A 687 -29.93 31.94 40.96
N ARG A 688 -30.62 31.91 39.82
CA ARG A 688 -32.08 32.14 39.76
C ARG A 688 -32.78 30.80 39.60
N ASN A 689 -33.54 30.43 40.61
CA ASN A 689 -34.32 29.21 40.61
C ASN A 689 -35.72 29.47 40.03
N TYR A 690 -35.98 28.95 38.84
CA TYR A 690 -37.34 28.92 38.30
C TYR A 690 -38.07 27.74 38.91
N ASN A 691 -39.30 27.99 39.36
CA ASN A 691 -40.19 26.93 39.84
C ASN A 691 -39.67 26.05 41.01
N ALA A 692 -38.64 26.46 41.76
CA ALA A 692 -38.00 25.60 42.76
C ALA A 692 -38.91 25.18 43.94
N ASP A 693 -39.99 25.88 44.19
CA ASP A 693 -41.04 25.53 45.16
C ASP A 693 -42.20 24.73 44.53
N ALA A 694 -42.00 24.20 43.32
CA ALA A 694 -43.01 23.55 42.50
C ALA A 694 -44.23 24.44 42.15
N LYS A 695 -44.03 25.75 42.11
CA LYS A 695 -45.05 26.73 41.68
C LYS A 695 -44.65 27.47 40.42
N MET A 696 -45.63 27.90 39.64
CA MET A 696 -45.51 28.70 38.42
C MET A 696 -46.01 30.13 38.64
N SER A 697 -45.41 31.07 37.91
CA SER A 697 -45.79 32.49 37.87
C SER A 697 -46.42 32.84 36.53
N SER A 698 -47.00 34.05 36.44
CA SER A 698 -47.41 34.65 35.16
C SER A 698 -46.29 34.57 34.11
N CYS A 699 -46.63 34.30 32.84
CA CYS A 699 -45.67 34.39 31.74
C CYS A 699 -45.30 35.85 31.42
N ASP A 700 -46.25 36.77 31.56
CA ASP A 700 -46.00 38.21 31.48
C ASP A 700 -45.75 38.80 32.89
N PRO A 701 -44.54 39.27 33.20
CA PRO A 701 -44.23 39.91 34.48
C PRO A 701 -45.04 41.19 34.75
N ALA A 702 -45.58 41.84 33.72
CA ALA A 702 -46.45 43.01 33.87
C ALA A 702 -47.87 42.61 34.32
N HIS A 703 -48.27 41.35 34.08
CA HIS A 703 -49.54 40.81 34.49
C HIS A 703 -49.41 40.17 35.88
N GLN A 704 -50.02 40.78 36.90
CA GLN A 704 -49.86 40.41 38.32
C GLN A 704 -50.72 39.20 38.73
N LEU A 705 -50.58 38.06 38.05
CA LEU A 705 -51.23 36.81 38.48
C LEU A 705 -50.55 36.23 39.74
N PRO A 706 -51.30 35.56 40.64
CA PRO A 706 -50.73 34.92 41.81
C PRO A 706 -49.78 33.78 41.44
N ARG A 707 -48.95 33.35 42.38
CA ARG A 707 -48.05 32.21 42.17
C ARG A 707 -48.76 30.91 42.59
N VAL A 708 -49.01 30.02 41.64
CA VAL A 708 -49.86 28.82 41.80
C VAL A 708 -49.09 27.51 41.60
N ARG A 709 -49.62 26.38 42.05
CA ARG A 709 -48.94 25.07 41.93
C ARG A 709 -48.81 24.65 40.45
N ILE A 710 -47.70 24.01 40.10
CA ILE A 710 -47.57 23.36 38.80
C ILE A 710 -48.54 22.15 38.73
N PRO A 711 -49.42 22.07 37.72
CA PRO A 711 -50.32 20.92 37.55
C PRO A 711 -49.56 19.61 37.39
N ALA A 712 -50.06 18.52 37.97
CA ALA A 712 -49.39 17.22 37.94
C ALA A 712 -49.21 16.62 36.52
N ASN A 713 -50.04 17.04 35.56
CA ASN A 713 -49.96 16.64 34.15
C ASN A 713 -49.00 17.52 33.30
N VAL A 714 -48.32 18.49 33.91
CA VAL A 714 -47.31 19.34 33.27
C VAL A 714 -45.94 18.86 33.70
N ASN A 715 -45.14 18.36 32.75
CA ASN A 715 -43.83 17.79 33.03
C ASN A 715 -42.82 18.08 31.91
N LEU A 716 -41.71 18.74 32.25
CA LEU A 716 -40.60 19.00 31.33
C LEU A 716 -39.87 17.72 30.91
N GLY A 717 -39.92 16.66 31.71
CA GLY A 717 -39.33 15.35 31.37
C GLY A 717 -39.97 14.68 30.15
N ASP A 718 -41.17 15.10 29.78
CA ASP A 718 -41.95 14.58 28.64
C ASP A 718 -41.71 15.38 27.35
N LEU A 719 -40.84 16.40 27.38
CA LEU A 719 -40.43 17.10 26.16
C LEU A 719 -39.62 16.18 25.25
N PRO A 720 -39.67 16.38 23.91
CA PRO A 720 -38.85 15.66 22.96
C PRO A 720 -37.36 15.62 23.33
N ASN A 721 -36.70 14.51 23.00
CA ASN A 721 -35.31 14.24 23.37
C ASN A 721 -34.33 15.35 22.95
N ALA A 722 -34.57 16.04 21.84
CA ALA A 722 -33.74 17.17 21.40
C ALA A 722 -33.59 18.27 22.47
N PHE A 723 -34.67 18.61 23.18
CA PHE A 723 -34.61 19.58 24.28
C PHE A 723 -33.84 19.03 25.48
N GLN A 724 -34.06 17.75 25.79
CA GLN A 724 -33.43 17.07 26.93
C GLN A 724 -31.91 16.98 26.74
N LEU A 725 -31.48 16.51 25.57
CA LEU A 725 -30.08 16.33 25.24
C LEU A 725 -29.35 17.68 25.16
N LEU A 726 -29.96 18.68 24.51
CA LEU A 726 -29.39 20.03 24.44
C LEU A 726 -29.15 20.60 25.85
N SER A 727 -30.07 20.35 26.78
CA SER A 727 -29.90 20.78 28.17
C SER A 727 -28.89 19.96 28.98
N HIS A 728 -28.55 18.75 28.54
CA HIS A 728 -27.56 17.89 29.21
C HIS A 728 -26.15 18.09 28.66
N GLY A 729 -25.96 18.00 27.34
CA GLY A 729 -24.66 17.93 26.70
C GLY A 729 -23.97 19.28 26.47
N THR A 730 -24.68 20.39 26.69
CA THR A 730 -24.16 21.73 26.44
C THR A 730 -23.43 22.29 27.66
N ASN A 731 -22.26 22.90 27.45
CA ASN A 731 -21.51 23.57 28.51
C ASN A 731 -22.35 24.71 29.13
N ARG A 732 -22.13 24.99 30.42
CA ARG A 732 -22.95 25.92 31.23
C ARG A 732 -23.25 27.27 30.55
N GLN A 733 -22.27 27.84 29.85
CA GLN A 733 -22.40 29.14 29.18
C GLN A 733 -23.40 29.15 28.00
N PHE A 734 -23.65 27.99 27.38
CA PHE A 734 -24.52 27.81 26.21
C PHE A 734 -25.78 26.97 26.53
N GLN A 735 -25.91 26.50 27.77
CA GLN A 735 -26.99 25.61 28.17
C GLN A 735 -28.33 26.34 28.06
N PRO A 736 -29.34 25.80 27.38
CA PRO A 736 -30.67 26.42 27.35
C PRO A 736 -31.34 26.39 28.72
N HIS A 737 -32.14 27.40 29.01
CA HIS A 737 -32.94 27.50 30.24
C HIS A 737 -34.37 27.10 29.95
N PHE A 738 -35.01 26.49 30.94
CA PHE A 738 -36.41 26.09 30.86
C PHE A 738 -37.16 26.65 32.06
N GLN A 739 -38.38 27.12 31.83
CA GLN A 739 -39.31 27.53 32.88
C GLN A 739 -40.72 27.07 32.57
N ILE A 740 -41.55 26.97 33.62
CA ILE A 740 -42.99 26.82 33.50
C ILE A 740 -43.65 28.10 34.00
N CYS A 741 -44.43 28.72 33.15
CA CYS A 741 -45.25 29.89 33.47
C CYS A 741 -46.69 29.67 32.98
N TYR A 742 -47.61 30.58 33.32
CA TYR A 742 -48.98 30.46 32.86
C TYR A 742 -49.61 31.82 32.53
N ASP A 743 -50.62 31.78 31.67
CA ASP A 743 -51.54 32.87 31.38
C ASP A 743 -52.96 32.44 31.77
N ALA A 744 -53.74 33.38 32.28
CA ALA A 744 -55.16 33.21 32.57
C ALA A 744 -55.93 34.33 31.87
N GLU A 745 -57.06 33.98 31.25
CA GLU A 745 -57.94 34.93 30.57
C GLU A 745 -59.40 34.52 30.76
N LEU A 746 -60.28 35.48 31.04
CA LEU A 746 -61.72 35.28 30.96
C LEU A 746 -62.17 35.37 29.49
N VAL A 747 -62.71 34.27 28.96
CA VAL A 747 -63.19 34.13 27.59
C VAL A 747 -64.68 33.77 27.54
N ASN A 748 -65.28 33.73 26.34
CA ASN A 748 -66.69 33.36 26.13
C ASN A 748 -67.70 34.19 26.95
N HIS A 749 -67.44 35.51 27.07
CA HIS A 749 -68.31 36.43 27.81
C HIS A 749 -69.74 36.41 27.28
N THR A 750 -70.69 36.19 28.17
CA THR A 750 -72.12 36.26 27.89
C THR A 750 -72.78 37.17 28.92
N THR A 751 -73.22 38.34 28.47
CA THR A 751 -73.96 39.30 29.31
C THR A 751 -75.46 39.12 29.10
N THR A 752 -76.19 38.97 30.20
CA THR A 752 -77.66 38.93 30.20
C THR A 752 -78.20 40.04 31.09
N THR A 753 -78.96 40.97 30.50
CA THR A 753 -79.61 42.06 31.23
C THR A 753 -81.04 41.66 31.59
N GLY A 754 -81.29 41.48 32.89
CA GLY A 754 -82.61 41.17 33.43
C GLY A 754 -83.25 42.33 34.19
N PRO A 755 -84.51 42.20 34.64
CA PRO A 755 -85.24 43.27 35.37
C PRO A 755 -84.74 43.55 36.79
N ARG A 756 -83.67 42.88 37.25
CA ARG A 756 -83.09 43.04 38.59
C ARG A 756 -81.57 43.18 38.60
N ALA A 757 -80.89 42.58 37.62
CA ALA A 757 -79.45 42.63 37.51
C ALA A 757 -78.99 42.42 36.06
N GLU A 758 -77.84 42.97 35.72
CA GLU A 758 -77.05 42.61 34.57
C GLU A 758 -75.95 41.64 35.01
N ILE A 759 -75.95 40.44 34.45
CA ILE A 759 -75.04 39.36 34.83
C ILE A 759 -74.16 39.01 33.63
N THR A 760 -72.85 39.08 33.80
CA THR A 760 -71.87 38.57 32.85
C THR A 760 -71.34 37.23 33.35
N LYS A 761 -71.44 36.20 32.52
CA LYS A 761 -70.77 34.91 32.72
C LYS A 761 -69.60 34.78 31.76
N ALA A 762 -68.53 34.12 32.19
CA ALA A 762 -67.38 33.82 31.35
C ALA A 762 -66.76 32.47 31.74
N ASP A 763 -65.89 31.97 30.89
CA ASP A 763 -65.05 30.82 31.16
C ASP A 763 -63.62 31.27 31.45
N LEU A 764 -62.96 30.66 32.44
CA LEU A 764 -61.54 30.86 32.66
C LEU A 764 -60.76 29.92 31.74
N GLN A 765 -60.00 30.50 30.82
CA GLN A 765 -59.02 29.78 30.02
C GLN A 765 -57.65 29.89 30.68
N LEU A 766 -57.16 28.75 31.18
CA LEU A 766 -55.80 28.63 31.70
C LEU A 766 -54.92 28.05 30.58
N THR A 767 -53.83 28.73 30.27
CA THR A 767 -52.77 28.20 29.39
C THR A 767 -51.46 28.14 30.18
N VAL A 768 -50.92 26.94 30.34
CA VAL A 768 -49.59 26.73 30.94
C VAL A 768 -48.58 26.57 29.82
N HIS A 769 -47.44 27.26 29.95
CA HIS A 769 -46.38 27.31 28.96
C HIS A 769 -45.12 26.69 29.55
N ALA A 770 -44.56 25.70 28.85
CA ALA A 770 -43.16 25.35 28.98
C ALA A 770 -42.37 26.21 28.00
N GLN A 771 -41.47 27.03 28.52
CA GLN A 771 -40.66 27.96 27.73
C GLN A 771 -39.18 27.58 27.77
N MET A 772 -38.48 27.88 26.68
CA MET A 772 -37.04 27.75 26.54
C MET A 772 -36.40 29.11 26.21
N SER A 773 -35.27 29.42 26.83
CA SER A 773 -34.41 30.55 26.47
C SER A 773 -33.00 30.06 26.11
N VAL A 774 -32.40 30.68 25.10
CA VAL A 774 -31.03 30.37 24.60
C VAL A 774 -30.07 31.54 24.78
N ASP A 775 -30.55 32.65 25.32
CA ASP A 775 -29.87 33.93 25.51
C ASP A 775 -29.87 34.33 26.98
N GLN A 776 -29.66 33.35 27.87
CA GLN A 776 -29.51 33.62 29.30
C GLN A 776 -30.74 34.27 29.96
N GLY A 777 -31.94 33.94 29.45
CA GLY A 777 -33.22 34.43 29.97
C GLY A 777 -33.68 35.77 29.39
N GLY A 778 -33.00 36.31 28.38
CA GLY A 778 -33.37 37.55 27.69
C GLY A 778 -34.62 37.41 26.81
N PHE A 779 -34.82 36.23 26.23
CA PHE A 779 -35.93 35.92 25.33
C PHE A 779 -36.43 34.49 25.55
N TRP A 780 -37.73 34.38 25.86
CA TRP A 780 -38.40 33.12 26.14
C TRP A 780 -39.28 32.68 24.97
N MET A 781 -39.21 31.40 24.63
CA MET A 781 -39.96 30.79 23.53
C MET A 781 -40.79 29.61 24.02
N ASP A 782 -42.07 29.57 23.68
CA ASP A 782 -42.94 28.43 24.00
C ASP A 782 -42.52 27.17 23.23
N VAL A 783 -42.11 26.12 23.97
CA VAL A 783 -41.77 24.81 23.41
C VAL A 783 -42.94 23.83 23.48
N ARG A 784 -43.79 23.95 24.50
CA ARG A 784 -45.04 23.21 24.67
C ARG A 784 -46.03 24.05 25.45
N THR A 785 -47.30 24.00 25.08
CA THR A 785 -48.38 24.62 25.84
C THR A 785 -49.41 23.58 26.25
N TRP A 786 -50.07 23.80 27.39
CA TRP A 786 -51.22 23.03 27.87
C TRP A 786 -52.38 23.99 28.09
N ARG A 787 -53.55 23.69 27.53
CA ARG A 787 -54.70 24.60 27.61
C ARG A 787 -55.93 23.87 28.11
N ASN A 788 -56.64 24.49 29.05
CA ASN A 788 -57.98 24.08 29.47
C ASN A 788 -58.88 25.32 29.63
N THR A 789 -60.15 25.17 29.26
CA THR A 789 -61.17 26.21 29.45
C THR A 789 -62.26 25.63 30.35
N LYS A 790 -62.47 26.27 31.50
CA LYS A 790 -63.44 25.84 32.51
C LYS A 790 -64.31 27.01 32.92
N SER A 791 -65.62 26.80 33.05
CA SER A 791 -66.53 27.89 33.43
C SER A 791 -66.15 28.54 34.76
N ALA A 792 -66.01 29.87 34.74
CA ALA A 792 -65.77 30.70 35.93
C ALA A 792 -67.10 31.07 36.63
N GLY A 793 -68.24 30.79 35.98
CA GLY A 793 -69.56 31.15 36.49
C GLY A 793 -69.88 32.62 36.23
N ILE A 794 -70.36 33.34 37.25
CA ILE A 794 -70.73 34.76 37.15
C ILE A 794 -69.50 35.61 37.46
N VAL A 795 -68.96 36.30 36.45
CA VAL A 795 -67.77 37.16 36.58
C VAL A 795 -68.10 38.60 36.89
N CYS A 796 -69.26 39.09 36.45
CA CYS A 796 -69.79 40.40 36.88
C CYS A 796 -71.27 40.29 37.19
N SER A 797 -71.73 41.04 38.19
CA SER A 797 -73.14 41.20 38.50
C SER A 797 -73.41 42.63 38.98
N TRP A 798 -74.21 43.37 38.23
CA TRP A 798 -74.63 44.74 38.56
C TRP A 798 -76.13 44.80 38.83
N SER A 799 -76.52 45.36 39.97
CA SER A 799 -77.92 45.68 40.28
C SER A 799 -78.40 46.81 39.37
N THR A 800 -79.43 46.53 38.57
CA THR A 800 -80.06 47.53 37.69
C THR A 800 -81.13 48.37 38.43
N ARG A 801 -81.29 48.14 39.74
CA ARG A 801 -82.28 48.82 40.61
C ARG A 801 -81.68 49.99 41.39
N ASP A 802 -80.37 50.03 41.56
CA ASP A 802 -79.67 51.05 42.32
C ASP A 802 -79.11 52.14 41.39
N ASN A 803 -79.10 53.40 41.83
CA ASN A 803 -78.50 54.51 41.11
C ASN A 803 -77.51 55.26 42.02
N PRO A 804 -76.18 55.17 41.78
CA PRO A 804 -75.54 54.40 40.70
C PRO A 804 -75.64 52.87 40.92
N PRO A 805 -75.52 52.05 39.86
CA PRO A 805 -75.54 50.59 39.97
C PRO A 805 -74.53 50.06 40.99
N THR A 806 -74.97 49.16 41.87
CA THR A 806 -74.08 48.47 42.82
C THR A 806 -73.82 47.04 42.36
N GLY A 807 -72.59 46.54 42.50
CA GLY A 807 -72.23 45.24 41.95
C GLY A 807 -70.80 44.83 42.22
N TYR A 808 -70.40 43.71 41.62
CA TYR A 808 -69.02 43.23 41.62
C TYR A 808 -68.61 42.79 40.22
N CYS A 809 -67.31 42.89 39.95
CA CYS A 809 -66.64 42.26 38.82
C CYS A 809 -65.35 41.62 39.35
N TYR A 810 -65.16 40.36 39.02
CA TYR A 810 -63.95 39.60 39.33
C TYR A 810 -63.13 39.41 38.06
N ASP A 811 -61.83 39.64 38.19
CA ASP A 811 -60.83 39.41 37.15
C ASP A 811 -60.18 38.02 37.33
N GLU A 812 -59.24 37.71 36.45
CA GLU A 812 -58.48 36.47 36.45
C GLU A 812 -57.70 36.27 37.75
N VAL A 813 -57.19 37.36 38.36
CA VAL A 813 -56.45 37.33 39.63
C VAL A 813 -57.32 36.77 40.75
N TYR A 814 -58.60 37.18 40.82
CA TYR A 814 -59.55 36.65 41.81
C TYR A 814 -59.71 35.13 41.68
N TYR A 815 -59.98 34.62 40.47
CA TYR A 815 -60.21 33.19 40.25
C TYR A 815 -58.95 32.35 40.51
N MET A 816 -57.78 32.83 40.12
CA MET A 816 -56.51 32.16 40.38
C MET A 816 -56.09 32.21 41.86
N THR A 817 -56.61 33.16 42.65
CA THR A 817 -56.29 33.27 44.09
C THR A 817 -57.21 32.41 44.95
N TYR A 818 -58.51 32.41 44.67
CA TYR A 818 -59.52 31.83 45.58
C TYR A 818 -60.10 30.50 45.09
N ASN A 819 -60.11 30.24 43.77
CA ASN A 819 -60.78 29.09 43.17
C ASN A 819 -59.82 28.11 42.46
N ASP A 820 -58.53 28.42 42.35
CA ASP A 820 -57.57 27.61 41.61
C ASP A 820 -57.48 26.17 42.15
N GLU A 821 -57.05 26.00 43.41
CA GLU A 821 -56.80 24.67 43.98
C GLU A 821 -58.04 23.77 44.05
N SER A 822 -59.24 24.37 44.20
CA SER A 822 -60.48 23.62 44.39
C SER A 822 -61.27 23.36 43.10
N VAL A 823 -61.11 24.19 42.07
CA VAL A 823 -61.92 24.15 40.85
C VAL A 823 -61.07 24.08 39.59
N HIS A 824 -60.14 25.01 39.39
CA HIS A 824 -59.46 25.17 38.11
C HIS A 824 -58.27 24.22 37.94
N LEU A 825 -57.48 24.00 38.99
CA LEU A 825 -56.34 23.09 38.98
C LEU A 825 -56.76 21.62 38.75
N PRO A 826 -57.77 21.04 39.44
CA PRO A 826 -58.24 19.68 39.14
C PRO A 826 -58.83 19.55 37.73
N ALA A 827 -59.53 20.59 37.25
CA ALA A 827 -60.09 20.61 35.90
C ALA A 827 -58.98 20.65 34.83
N PHE A 828 -57.90 21.39 35.10
CA PHE A 828 -56.73 21.45 34.24
C PHE A 828 -55.98 20.11 34.21
N GLU A 829 -55.75 19.49 35.37
CA GLU A 829 -55.04 18.21 35.50
C GLU A 829 -55.74 17.07 34.75
N THR A 830 -57.06 17.13 34.62
CA THR A 830 -57.87 16.10 33.96
C THR A 830 -58.24 16.42 32.51
N GLY A 831 -58.33 17.70 32.14
CA GLY A 831 -58.93 18.14 30.87
C GLY A 831 -58.02 18.97 29.96
N ALA A 832 -56.79 19.29 30.36
CA ALA A 832 -55.89 20.09 29.53
C ALA A 832 -55.41 19.33 28.29
N ARG A 833 -55.35 20.02 27.15
CA ARG A 833 -54.75 19.51 25.90
C ARG A 833 -53.37 20.13 25.72
N SER A 834 -52.37 19.29 25.43
CA SER A 834 -51.01 19.74 25.14
C SER A 834 -50.77 19.94 23.64
N ALA A 835 -49.99 20.95 23.28
CA ALA A 835 -49.50 21.17 21.92
C ALA A 835 -47.99 21.48 21.92
N ASP A 836 -47.21 20.68 21.18
CA ASP A 836 -45.79 20.93 20.93
C ASP A 836 -45.59 21.99 19.86
N ASN A 837 -44.52 22.79 19.99
CA ASN A 837 -44.14 23.75 18.96
C ASN A 837 -43.09 23.11 17.99
N PRO A 838 -43.47 22.78 16.74
CA PRO A 838 -42.57 22.12 15.79
C PRO A 838 -41.42 23.04 15.33
N GLU A 839 -41.63 24.35 15.29
CA GLU A 839 -40.57 25.31 14.93
C GLU A 839 -39.50 25.36 16.02
N ARG A 840 -39.90 25.39 17.30
CA ARG A 840 -38.94 25.37 18.42
C ARG A 840 -38.23 24.04 18.55
N LEU A 841 -38.89 22.93 18.24
CA LEU A 841 -38.22 21.62 18.14
C LEU A 841 -37.15 21.62 17.05
N THR A 842 -37.42 22.24 15.91
CA THR A 842 -36.43 22.40 14.82
C THR A 842 -35.24 23.24 15.28
N ILE A 843 -35.47 24.35 15.99
CA ILE A 843 -34.39 25.15 16.59
C ILE A 843 -33.56 24.32 17.57
N ALA A 844 -34.20 23.57 18.47
CA ALA A 844 -33.51 22.71 19.42
C ALA A 844 -32.65 21.64 18.74
N ARG A 845 -33.13 21.03 17.64
CA ARG A 845 -32.33 20.11 16.82
C ARG A 845 -31.12 20.78 16.19
N THR A 846 -31.29 21.98 15.63
CA THR A 846 -30.18 22.74 15.05
C THR A 846 -29.12 23.08 16.10
N LEU A 847 -29.53 23.53 17.29
CA LEU A 847 -28.62 23.78 18.40
C LEU A 847 -27.97 22.49 18.91
N GLY A 848 -28.74 21.40 18.98
CA GLY A 848 -28.26 20.08 19.35
C GLY A 848 -27.18 19.58 18.40
N ASN A 849 -27.38 19.71 17.08
CA ASN A 849 -26.37 19.36 16.08
C ASN A 849 -25.08 20.17 16.25
N ARG A 850 -25.18 21.49 16.45
CA ARG A 850 -24.01 22.35 16.69
C ARG A 850 -23.23 21.93 17.93
N MET A 851 -23.93 21.59 19.00
CA MET A 851 -23.34 21.04 20.22
C MET A 851 -22.65 19.70 19.92
N LEU A 852 -23.32 18.77 19.22
CA LEU A 852 -22.77 17.46 18.89
C LEU A 852 -21.51 17.55 18.02
N TRP A 853 -21.51 18.35 16.95
CA TRP A 853 -20.32 18.60 16.13
C TRP A 853 -19.17 19.19 16.95
N GLY A 854 -19.50 20.04 17.92
CA GLY A 854 -18.51 20.56 18.85
C GLY A 854 -17.86 19.47 19.70
N LYS A 855 -18.66 18.51 20.18
CA LYS A 855 -18.19 17.32 20.90
C LYS A 855 -17.40 16.37 20.00
N GLN A 856 -17.78 16.21 18.73
CA GLN A 856 -17.03 15.42 17.74
C GLN A 856 -15.62 16.02 17.51
N LYS A 857 -15.51 17.35 17.32
CA LYS A 857 -14.21 18.02 17.23
C LYS A 857 -13.36 17.78 18.48
N ARG A 858 -13.95 17.92 19.67
CA ARG A 858 -13.26 17.64 20.95
C ARG A 858 -12.75 16.21 21.03
N TYR A 859 -13.52 15.24 20.56
CA TYR A 859 -13.09 13.85 20.49
C TYR A 859 -11.84 13.69 19.64
N TYR A 860 -11.83 14.21 18.40
CA TYR A 860 -10.66 14.07 17.52
C TYR A 860 -9.42 14.79 18.06
N GLN A 861 -9.58 15.95 18.70
CA GLN A 861 -8.51 16.63 19.43
C GLN A 861 -7.93 15.76 20.56
N LEU A 862 -8.79 15.12 21.36
CA LEU A 862 -8.35 14.21 22.42
C LEU A 862 -7.64 13.00 21.85
N VAL A 863 -8.16 12.40 20.77
CA VAL A 863 -7.53 11.26 20.10
C VAL A 863 -6.13 11.61 19.63
N ASN A 864 -5.95 12.72 18.90
CA ASN A 864 -4.65 13.15 18.41
C ASN A 864 -3.69 13.53 19.55
N GLN A 865 -4.17 14.20 20.59
CA GLN A 865 -3.38 14.48 21.79
C GLN A 865 -2.88 13.19 22.44
N ARG A 866 -3.73 12.18 22.58
CA ARG A 866 -3.38 10.90 23.22
C ARG A 866 -2.48 10.05 22.34
N PHE A 867 -2.66 10.05 21.01
CA PHE A 867 -1.72 9.42 20.10
C PHE A 867 -0.33 10.07 20.15
N GLY A 868 -0.26 11.40 20.32
CA GLY A 868 1.00 12.12 20.45
C GLY A 868 1.71 11.96 21.80
N ASP A 869 0.98 11.53 22.84
CA ASP A 869 1.53 11.30 24.19
C ASP A 869 2.11 9.87 24.29
N PRO A 870 3.44 9.72 24.47
CA PRO A 870 4.10 8.41 24.55
C PRO A 870 3.63 7.57 25.75
N THR A 871 3.06 8.21 26.78
CA THR A 871 2.62 7.56 28.01
C THR A 871 1.12 7.24 28.04
N SER A 872 0.37 7.58 27.00
CA SER A 872 -1.08 7.34 26.99
C SER A 872 -1.43 5.87 26.74
N GLU A 873 -2.60 5.43 27.25
CA GLU A 873 -3.11 4.09 26.95
C GLU A 873 -3.46 3.90 25.48
N LEU A 874 -3.96 4.94 24.81
CA LEU A 874 -4.25 4.89 23.37
C LEU A 874 -2.97 4.66 22.56
N ARG A 875 -1.87 5.35 22.91
CA ARG A 875 -0.57 5.15 22.26
C ARG A 875 -0.02 3.76 22.53
N ARG A 876 -0.13 3.24 23.77
CA ARG A 876 0.23 1.84 24.08
C ARG A 876 -0.59 0.85 23.27
N ALA A 877 -1.90 1.05 23.14
CA ALA A 877 -2.77 0.18 22.35
C ALA A 877 -2.42 0.24 20.85
N GLY A 878 -2.17 1.44 20.31
CA GLY A 878 -1.70 1.61 18.93
C GLY A 878 -0.34 0.94 18.67
N ASN A 879 0.60 1.03 19.63
CA ASN A 879 1.87 0.32 19.53
C ASN A 879 1.68 -1.20 19.51
N LYS A 880 0.69 -1.75 20.22
CA LYS A 880 0.36 -3.18 20.15
C LYS A 880 -0.21 -3.57 18.79
N VAL A 881 -1.03 -2.73 18.15
CA VAL A 881 -1.51 -2.96 16.77
C VAL A 881 -0.33 -3.01 15.81
N THR A 882 0.56 -2.02 15.89
CA THR A 882 1.79 -1.96 15.10
C THR A 882 2.69 -3.17 15.33
N ALA A 883 2.89 -3.57 16.59
CA ALA A 883 3.69 -4.76 16.92
C ALA A 883 3.08 -6.05 16.37
N ALA A 884 1.77 -6.24 16.51
CA ALA A 884 1.08 -7.40 15.96
C ALA A 884 1.18 -7.45 14.43
N PHE A 885 1.02 -6.30 13.75
CA PHE A 885 1.22 -6.20 12.30
C PHE A 885 2.66 -6.54 11.89
N ARG A 886 3.67 -6.04 12.61
CA ARG A 886 5.08 -6.33 12.33
C ARG A 886 5.44 -7.80 12.50
N LEU A 887 4.86 -8.46 13.51
CA LEU A 887 5.00 -9.89 13.68
C LEU A 887 4.35 -10.66 12.53
N LEU A 888 3.13 -10.28 12.10
CA LEU A 888 2.48 -10.87 10.91
C LEU A 888 3.36 -10.73 9.66
N GLN A 889 3.92 -9.54 9.40
CA GLN A 889 4.88 -9.33 8.32
C GLN A 889 6.10 -10.27 8.43
N ALA A 890 6.75 -10.29 9.60
CA ALA A 890 7.98 -11.04 9.80
C ALA A 890 7.78 -12.55 9.66
N TYR A 891 6.78 -13.12 10.33
CA TYR A 891 6.48 -14.55 10.21
C TYR A 891 6.03 -14.92 8.80
N THR A 892 5.29 -14.06 8.09
CA THR A 892 4.90 -14.33 6.70
C THR A 892 6.10 -14.33 5.76
N LYS A 893 7.02 -13.37 5.90
CA LYS A 893 8.26 -13.32 5.11
C LYS A 893 9.14 -14.57 5.29
N LEU A 894 9.07 -15.23 6.45
CA LEU A 894 9.87 -16.42 6.73
C LEU A 894 9.13 -17.72 6.45
N GLY A 895 7.87 -17.82 6.86
CA GLY A 895 7.04 -19.01 6.75
C GLY A 895 6.36 -19.16 5.40
N PHE A 896 5.87 -18.07 4.81
CA PHE A 896 5.14 -18.08 3.53
C PHE A 896 5.82 -17.24 2.44
N PRO A 897 7.16 -17.25 2.28
CA PRO A 897 7.83 -16.40 1.30
C PRO A 897 7.41 -16.70 -0.14
N VAL A 898 7.17 -17.97 -0.48
CA VAL A 898 6.77 -18.36 -1.85
C VAL A 898 5.34 -17.91 -2.12
N ALA A 899 4.43 -18.14 -1.17
CA ALA A 899 3.07 -17.64 -1.28
C ALA A 899 3.05 -16.11 -1.35
N LEU A 900 3.84 -15.42 -0.52
CA LEU A 900 3.95 -13.96 -0.49
C LEU A 900 4.43 -13.36 -1.82
N ASP A 901 5.36 -14.02 -2.50
CA ASP A 901 5.82 -13.61 -3.82
C ASP A 901 4.80 -13.90 -4.93
N SER A 902 3.99 -14.95 -4.75
CA SER A 902 3.03 -15.43 -5.76
C SER A 902 1.62 -14.86 -5.66
N ASP A 903 1.25 -14.38 -4.47
CA ASP A 903 -0.09 -13.94 -4.13
C ASP A 903 -0.10 -12.45 -3.79
N ALA A 904 -0.62 -11.66 -4.71
CA ALA A 904 -0.70 -10.22 -4.54
C ALA A 904 -1.69 -9.79 -3.46
N SER A 905 -2.66 -10.63 -3.09
CA SER A 905 -3.58 -10.32 -1.98
C SER A 905 -2.82 -10.46 -0.66
N LEU A 906 -2.12 -11.58 -0.47
CA LEU A 906 -1.26 -11.81 0.69
C LEU A 906 -0.20 -10.71 0.84
N SER A 907 0.47 -10.38 -0.27
CA SER A 907 1.43 -9.27 -0.33
C SER A 907 0.77 -7.92 -0.13
N GLY A 908 -0.41 -7.69 -0.69
CA GLY A 908 -1.17 -6.45 -0.60
C GLY A 908 -1.53 -6.08 0.84
N TYR A 909 -1.94 -7.08 1.63
CA TYR A 909 -2.32 -6.91 3.04
C TYR A 909 -1.14 -6.64 3.97
N LEU A 910 0.07 -7.07 3.61
CA LEU A 910 1.24 -6.98 4.49
C LEU A 910 2.32 -6.03 4.00
N LEU A 911 2.50 -5.85 2.69
CA LEU A 911 3.60 -5.09 2.09
C LEU A 911 3.15 -4.07 1.03
N GLY A 912 1.92 -4.18 0.50
CA GLY A 912 1.41 -3.37 -0.59
C GLY A 912 0.62 -2.12 -0.15
N GLY A 913 -0.21 -1.57 -1.05
CA GLY A 913 -1.05 -0.40 -0.76
C GLY A 913 -2.30 -0.69 0.08
N ASN A 914 -2.62 -1.97 0.31
CA ASN A 914 -3.84 -2.43 0.99
C ASN A 914 -3.56 -2.99 2.37
N LEU A 915 -2.62 -2.38 3.09
CA LEU A 915 -2.13 -2.88 4.37
C LEU A 915 -3.25 -3.06 5.40
N LEU A 916 -3.06 -4.02 6.30
CA LEU A 916 -3.76 -3.99 7.58
C LEU A 916 -3.47 -2.64 8.27
N PRO A 917 -4.48 -1.91 8.77
CA PRO A 917 -4.28 -0.63 9.45
C PRO A 917 -3.23 -0.73 10.56
N ASN A 918 -2.25 0.16 10.55
CA ASN A 918 -1.14 0.22 11.50
C ASN A 918 -0.48 1.60 11.48
N ASP A 919 0.41 1.88 12.45
CA ASP A 919 1.20 3.13 12.50
C ASP A 919 2.71 2.86 12.36
N TYR A 920 3.11 1.72 11.77
CA TYR A 920 4.51 1.37 11.65
C TYR A 920 5.24 2.32 10.69
N ARG A 921 6.28 2.99 11.18
CA ARG A 921 7.21 3.77 10.37
C ARG A 921 8.56 3.07 10.36
N TYR A 922 9.09 2.77 9.18
CA TYR A 922 10.43 2.20 9.07
C TYR A 922 11.46 3.14 9.72
N PRO A 923 12.37 2.63 10.58
CA PRO A 923 13.44 3.43 11.15
C PRO A 923 14.31 4.05 10.06
N GLY A 924 14.43 5.38 10.03
CA GLY A 924 15.18 6.11 8.99
C GLY A 924 14.32 6.68 7.86
N ALA A 925 13.00 6.47 7.86
CA ALA A 925 12.10 7.23 7.00
C ALA A 925 12.32 8.75 7.24
N PRO A 926 12.47 9.59 6.18
CA PRO A 926 12.81 11.01 6.34
C PRO A 926 11.89 11.69 7.34
N VAL A 927 12.47 12.27 8.39
CA VAL A 927 11.74 13.06 9.39
C VAL A 927 11.19 14.29 8.66
N GLY A 928 9.87 14.42 8.57
CA GLY A 928 9.21 15.53 7.87
C GLY A 928 8.47 15.16 6.58
N ARG A 929 8.51 13.90 6.11
CA ARG A 929 7.48 13.39 5.18
C ARG A 929 6.26 12.95 5.95
N ASP A 930 5.08 13.29 5.42
CA ASP A 930 3.78 12.83 5.92
C ASP A 930 3.76 11.30 6.00
N LEU A 931 3.16 10.77 7.07
CA LEU A 931 2.87 9.35 7.16
C LEU A 931 1.97 8.96 5.97
N PRO A 932 2.09 7.72 5.43
CA PRO A 932 1.12 7.23 4.46
C PRO A 932 -0.31 7.45 4.97
N ASP A 933 -1.22 7.89 4.11
CA ASP A 933 -2.62 8.17 4.48
C ASP A 933 -3.38 6.92 4.97
N THR A 934 -2.78 5.73 4.84
CA THR A 934 -3.27 4.45 5.37
C THR A 934 -2.92 4.23 6.84
N HIS A 935 -2.16 5.12 7.48
CA HIS A 935 -1.83 5.06 8.90
C HIS A 935 -2.99 5.54 9.78
N ILE A 936 -3.20 4.87 10.91
CA ILE A 936 -4.31 5.14 11.84
C ILE A 936 -4.20 6.55 12.42
N SER A 937 -3.03 6.92 12.94
CA SER A 937 -2.84 8.25 13.56
C SER A 937 -2.98 9.39 12.54
N ARG A 938 -2.62 9.14 11.28
CA ARG A 938 -2.77 10.11 10.18
C ARG A 938 -4.24 10.30 9.83
N ALA A 939 -5.01 9.23 9.75
CA ALA A 939 -6.45 9.32 9.49
C ALA A 939 -7.17 10.20 10.53
N TYR A 940 -6.81 10.07 11.82
CA TYR A 940 -7.35 10.91 12.89
C TYR A 940 -6.87 12.38 12.82
N THR A 941 -5.67 12.63 12.30
CA THR A 941 -5.18 13.99 12.03
C THR A 941 -5.99 14.67 10.92
N ILE A 942 -6.30 13.94 9.85
CA ILE A 942 -7.15 14.41 8.74
C ILE A 942 -8.57 14.69 9.26
N ALA A 943 -9.14 13.77 10.03
CA ALA A 943 -10.47 13.95 10.62
C ALA A 943 -10.56 15.18 11.52
N GLU A 944 -9.54 15.50 12.34
CA GLU A 944 -9.54 16.74 13.12
C GLU A 944 -9.53 17.98 12.22
N ALA A 945 -8.75 17.95 11.13
CA ALA A 945 -8.63 19.06 10.19
C ALA A 945 -9.96 19.36 9.48
N ASP A 946 -10.80 18.37 9.21
CA ASP A 946 -12.14 18.56 8.63
C ASP A 946 -13.05 19.44 9.51
N TYR A 947 -12.79 19.51 10.82
CA TYR A 947 -13.48 20.40 11.77
C TYR A 947 -12.86 21.80 11.88
N ALA A 948 -11.98 22.21 10.95
CA ALA A 948 -11.47 23.57 10.88
C ALA A 948 -12.59 24.66 10.85
N PRO A 949 -13.71 24.48 10.12
CA PRO A 949 -14.81 25.46 10.12
C PRO A 949 -15.51 25.61 11.48
N CYS A 950 -15.45 24.60 12.36
CA CYS A 950 -16.03 24.67 13.70
C CYS A 950 -15.10 25.45 14.65
N THR A 951 -15.17 26.78 14.63
CA THR A 951 -14.45 27.62 15.59
C THR A 951 -15.15 27.59 16.96
N GLN A 952 -14.41 27.29 18.03
CA GLN A 952 -14.96 27.10 19.38
C GLN A 952 -14.24 28.00 20.39
N PRO A 953 -14.96 28.66 21.32
CA PRO A 953 -14.35 29.44 22.40
C PRO A 953 -13.55 28.57 23.38
N ALA A 954 -14.09 27.41 23.75
CA ALA A 954 -13.40 26.36 24.49
C ALA A 954 -13.63 24.99 23.82
N PRO A 955 -12.71 24.02 23.99
CA PRO A 955 -12.85 22.69 23.40
C PRO A 955 -14.16 22.02 23.80
N GLY A 956 -14.95 21.60 22.81
CA GLY A 956 -16.23 20.92 23.03
C GLY A 956 -17.45 21.84 23.18
N ASP A 957 -17.27 23.15 22.98
CA ASP A 957 -18.39 24.10 22.85
C ASP A 957 -19.15 23.92 21.52
N PRO A 958 -20.42 24.36 21.41
CA PRO A 958 -21.15 24.30 20.15
C PRO A 958 -20.45 25.05 19.02
N CYS A 959 -20.49 24.48 17.82
CA CYS A 959 -19.94 25.14 16.63
C CYS A 959 -20.77 26.38 16.20
N PRO A 960 -20.25 27.24 15.30
CA PRO A 960 -20.96 28.40 14.78
C PRO A 960 -22.25 28.06 14.01
N GLU A 961 -23.06 29.07 13.73
CA GLU A 961 -24.25 28.96 12.88
C GLU A 961 -23.90 28.77 11.41
N GLY A 962 -24.82 28.19 10.62
CA GLY A 962 -24.67 28.01 9.18
C GLY A 962 -23.76 26.86 8.75
N MET A 963 -23.21 26.08 9.69
CA MET A 963 -22.45 24.88 9.34
C MET A 963 -23.36 23.71 8.91
N SER A 964 -22.85 22.90 7.98
CA SER A 964 -23.39 21.58 7.63
C SER A 964 -22.75 20.47 8.47
N GLU A 965 -23.32 19.27 8.39
CA GLU A 965 -22.68 18.07 8.92
C GLU A 965 -21.30 17.87 8.28
N ILE A 966 -20.33 17.47 9.10
CA ILE A 966 -18.95 17.21 8.71
C ILE A 966 -18.77 15.70 8.72
N ASP A 967 -18.35 15.12 7.59
CA ASP A 967 -17.96 13.71 7.53
C ASP A 967 -16.44 13.60 7.72
N PRO A 968 -15.95 13.07 8.87
CA PRO A 968 -14.52 12.91 9.16
C PRO A 968 -13.82 11.87 8.27
N ARG A 969 -14.57 11.24 7.37
CA ARG A 969 -14.05 10.33 6.33
C ARG A 969 -13.79 11.04 5.01
N ALA A 970 -14.20 12.30 4.87
CA ALA A 970 -13.91 13.09 3.68
C ALA A 970 -12.39 13.28 3.52
N GLY A 971 -11.89 13.25 2.27
CA GLY A 971 -10.46 13.43 2.00
C GLY A 971 -9.53 12.33 2.50
N GLN A 972 -10.06 11.26 3.12
CA GLN A 972 -9.28 10.11 3.57
C GLN A 972 -8.80 9.25 2.40
N ALA A 973 -7.79 8.40 2.66
CA ALA A 973 -7.42 7.33 1.75
C ALA A 973 -8.64 6.46 1.38
N PRO A 974 -8.68 5.84 0.17
CA PRO A 974 -9.83 5.07 -0.29
C PRO A 974 -10.35 4.04 0.72
N ILE A 975 -9.43 3.43 1.49
CA ILE A 975 -9.73 2.42 2.51
C ILE A 975 -10.46 2.97 3.74
N PHE A 976 -10.38 4.27 4.02
CA PHE A 976 -11.05 4.95 5.14
C PHE A 976 -12.09 5.98 4.68
N SER A 977 -12.39 6.00 3.38
CA SER A 977 -13.31 6.96 2.76
C SER A 977 -14.78 6.68 3.11
N PRO A 978 -15.73 7.56 2.73
CA PRO A 978 -17.15 7.38 3.06
C PRO A 978 -17.78 6.11 2.49
N SER A 979 -17.15 5.45 1.50
CA SER A 979 -17.58 4.16 0.93
C SER A 979 -17.33 2.97 1.85
N CYS A 980 -16.54 3.16 2.91
CA CYS A 980 -16.28 2.13 3.89
C CYS A 980 -17.54 1.74 4.65
N SER A 981 -17.86 0.45 4.66
CA SER A 981 -19.00 -0.12 5.41
C SER A 981 -18.69 -0.22 6.91
N GLY A 982 -18.36 0.91 7.54
CA GLY A 982 -18.11 1.02 8.98
C GLY A 982 -19.41 1.09 9.79
N ALA A 983 -20.30 0.10 9.61
CA ALA A 983 -21.47 -0.01 10.49
C ALA A 983 -21.02 -0.24 11.94
N ASP A 984 -21.81 0.21 12.91
CA ASP A 984 -21.58 -0.09 14.33
C ASP A 984 -21.51 -1.62 14.52
N SER A 985 -20.29 -2.12 14.77
CA SER A 985 -20.01 -3.54 14.92
C SER A 985 -19.57 -3.82 16.36
N PRO A 986 -19.78 -5.05 16.88
CA PRO A 986 -19.34 -5.38 18.23
C PRO A 986 -17.84 -5.10 18.42
N GLY A 987 -17.51 -4.20 19.36
CA GLY A 987 -16.13 -3.81 19.67
C GLY A 987 -15.65 -2.54 18.97
N SER A 988 -16.40 -1.99 18.01
CA SER A 988 -16.06 -0.73 17.33
C SER A 988 -16.14 0.48 18.28
N PRO A 989 -15.50 1.61 17.94
CA PRO A 989 -15.55 2.82 18.75
C PRO A 989 -16.92 3.54 18.74
N ASN A 990 -17.83 3.16 17.83
CA ASN A 990 -19.13 3.78 17.56
C ASN A 990 -18.99 5.26 17.18
N GLU A 991 -18.09 5.52 16.23
CA GLU A 991 -17.85 6.80 15.57
C GLU A 991 -17.44 6.54 14.12
N TYR A 992 -17.71 7.48 13.22
CA TYR A 992 -17.68 7.22 11.77
C TYR A 992 -16.32 6.73 11.25
N LEU A 993 -15.20 7.38 11.60
CA LEU A 993 -13.89 7.03 11.09
C LEU A 993 -13.37 5.74 11.75
N GLY A 994 -13.40 5.67 13.08
CA GLY A 994 -12.90 4.53 13.82
C GLY A 994 -13.70 3.24 13.61
N ASN A 995 -15.01 3.34 13.34
CA ASN A 995 -15.79 2.19 12.90
C ASN A 995 -15.26 1.65 11.57
N CYS A 996 -14.92 2.54 10.64
CA CYS A 996 -14.33 2.13 9.38
C CYS A 996 -12.95 1.49 9.57
N ILE A 997 -12.03 2.14 10.31
CA ILE A 997 -10.69 1.60 10.57
C ILE A 997 -10.78 0.22 11.24
N HIS A 998 -11.66 0.08 12.23
CA HIS A 998 -11.91 -1.19 12.91
C HIS A 998 -12.46 -2.25 11.97
N ALA A 999 -13.52 -1.94 11.21
CA ALA A 999 -14.12 -2.88 10.26
C ALA A 999 -13.10 -3.37 9.22
N VAL A 1000 -12.36 -2.45 8.60
CA VAL A 1000 -11.31 -2.77 7.63
C VAL A 1000 -10.22 -3.65 8.24
N ALA A 1001 -9.79 -3.33 9.47
CA ALA A 1001 -8.78 -4.13 10.16
C ALA A 1001 -9.26 -5.57 10.44
N ILE A 1002 -10.50 -5.74 10.91
CA ILE A 1002 -11.07 -7.05 11.22
C ILE A 1002 -11.35 -7.85 9.95
N GLU A 1003 -11.93 -7.24 8.91
CA GLU A 1003 -12.20 -7.86 7.61
C GLU A 1003 -10.91 -8.36 6.96
N ARG A 1004 -9.92 -7.48 6.80
CA ARG A 1004 -8.63 -7.83 6.19
C ARG A 1004 -7.86 -8.87 6.98
N ALA A 1005 -7.93 -8.83 8.32
CA ALA A 1005 -7.34 -9.88 9.14
C ALA A 1005 -8.04 -11.24 8.94
N GLY A 1006 -9.36 -11.23 8.67
CA GLY A 1006 -10.12 -12.42 8.28
C GLY A 1006 -9.77 -12.94 6.89
N GLU A 1007 -9.62 -12.05 5.90
CA GLU A 1007 -9.19 -12.40 4.54
C GLU A 1007 -7.76 -12.96 4.55
N LEU A 1008 -6.85 -12.31 5.28
CA LEU A 1008 -5.49 -12.79 5.50
C LEU A 1008 -5.47 -14.18 6.17
N ALA A 1009 -6.36 -14.41 7.13
CA ALA A 1009 -6.52 -15.71 7.76
C ALA A 1009 -6.91 -16.82 6.77
N ALA A 1010 -7.87 -16.53 5.89
CA ALA A 1010 -8.30 -17.45 4.85
C ALA A 1010 -7.18 -17.75 3.84
N LEU A 1011 -6.37 -16.76 3.48
CA LEU A 1011 -5.21 -16.97 2.60
C LEU A 1011 -4.20 -17.93 3.24
N TYR A 1012 -3.83 -17.73 4.51
CA TYR A 1012 -2.95 -18.67 5.21
C TYR A 1012 -3.52 -20.09 5.27
N GLU A 1013 -4.84 -20.22 5.44
CA GLU A 1013 -5.54 -21.51 5.43
C GLU A 1013 -5.40 -22.20 4.06
N THR A 1014 -5.70 -21.50 2.98
CA THR A 1014 -5.57 -22.01 1.61
C THR A 1014 -4.14 -22.46 1.29
N TYR A 1015 -3.14 -21.65 1.65
CA TYR A 1015 -1.74 -22.01 1.42
C TYR A 1015 -1.28 -23.17 2.31
N SER A 1016 -1.78 -23.26 3.54
CA SER A 1016 -1.52 -24.41 4.44
C SER A 1016 -2.06 -25.72 3.85
N GLN A 1017 -3.27 -25.71 3.28
CA GLN A 1017 -3.87 -26.87 2.62
C GLN A 1017 -3.07 -27.29 1.37
N ARG A 1018 -2.62 -26.31 0.57
CA ARG A 1018 -1.77 -26.57 -0.60
C ARG A 1018 -0.40 -27.13 -0.23
N LEU A 1019 0.18 -26.68 0.89
CA LEU A 1019 1.42 -27.24 1.45
C LEU A 1019 1.21 -28.69 1.89
N ALA A 1020 0.12 -28.96 2.62
CA ALA A 1020 -0.21 -30.32 3.06
C ALA A 1020 -0.48 -31.26 1.88
N GLY A 1021 -1.10 -30.76 0.82
CA GLY A 1021 -1.29 -31.47 -0.45
C GLY A 1021 -0.03 -31.59 -1.32
N ASN A 1022 1.12 -31.07 -0.88
CA ASN A 1022 2.40 -31.07 -1.60
C ASN A 1022 2.27 -30.46 -3.02
N VAL A 1023 1.36 -29.50 -3.21
CA VAL A 1023 1.15 -28.76 -4.46
C VAL A 1023 2.34 -27.84 -4.73
N TYR A 1024 2.96 -27.33 -3.66
CA TYR A 1024 4.15 -26.51 -3.70
C TYR A 1024 4.92 -26.65 -2.37
N ARG A 1025 6.11 -26.04 -2.27
CA ARG A 1025 6.94 -26.06 -1.05
C ARG A 1025 7.28 -24.63 -0.62
N GLU A 1026 7.05 -24.33 0.65
CA GLU A 1026 7.55 -23.10 1.27
C GLU A 1026 9.03 -23.23 1.62
N ARG A 1027 9.81 -22.25 1.19
CA ARG A 1027 11.25 -22.10 1.47
C ARG A 1027 11.66 -20.68 1.08
N LEU A 1028 12.64 -20.09 1.77
CA LEU A 1028 13.20 -18.80 1.34
C LEU A 1028 13.78 -18.96 -0.09
N PRO A 1029 13.20 -18.31 -1.12
CA PRO A 1029 13.52 -18.60 -2.52
C PRO A 1029 14.99 -18.41 -2.85
N GLU A 1030 15.57 -17.32 -2.35
CA GLU A 1030 16.95 -16.95 -2.60
C GLU A 1030 17.94 -17.93 -1.96
N VAL A 1031 17.73 -18.25 -0.67
CA VAL A 1031 18.57 -19.21 0.05
C VAL A 1031 18.53 -20.57 -0.64
N ALA A 1032 17.34 -21.03 -1.02
CA ALA A 1032 17.17 -22.32 -1.65
C ALA A 1032 17.81 -22.39 -3.04
N THR A 1033 17.74 -21.30 -3.79
CA THR A 1033 18.37 -21.23 -5.11
C THR A 1033 19.89 -21.20 -5.00
N LEU A 1034 20.45 -20.53 -4.00
CA LEU A 1034 21.89 -20.53 -3.78
C LEU A 1034 22.45 -21.88 -3.31
N ILE A 1035 21.67 -22.67 -2.56
CA ILE A 1035 22.05 -24.06 -2.25
C ILE A 1035 22.11 -24.87 -3.55
N ASP A 1036 21.09 -24.75 -4.41
CA ASP A 1036 21.07 -25.42 -5.73
C ASP A 1036 22.27 -24.94 -6.58
N GLN A 1037 22.56 -23.62 -6.60
CA GLN A 1037 23.67 -23.03 -7.33
C GLN A 1037 25.02 -23.51 -6.83
N LEU A 1038 25.23 -23.56 -5.51
CA LEU A 1038 26.47 -24.03 -4.90
C LEU A 1038 26.78 -25.49 -5.29
N SER A 1039 25.75 -26.35 -5.33
CA SER A 1039 25.86 -27.73 -5.80
C SER A 1039 26.25 -27.79 -7.29
N VAL A 1040 25.56 -27.04 -8.15
CA VAL A 1040 25.82 -26.99 -9.59
C VAL A 1040 27.23 -26.45 -9.88
N SER A 1041 27.63 -25.36 -9.23
CA SER A 1041 28.96 -24.78 -9.35
C SER A 1041 30.04 -25.72 -8.85
N GLY A 1042 29.80 -26.48 -7.78
CA GLY A 1042 30.73 -27.49 -7.31
C GLY A 1042 30.98 -28.59 -8.35
N LYS A 1043 29.93 -29.06 -9.02
CA LYS A 1043 30.06 -30.00 -10.16
C LYS A 1043 30.82 -29.37 -11.32
N ALA A 1044 30.51 -28.12 -11.67
CA ALA A 1044 31.16 -27.41 -12.77
C ALA A 1044 32.67 -27.25 -12.54
N VAL A 1045 33.06 -26.83 -11.33
CA VAL A 1045 34.46 -26.66 -10.92
C VAL A 1045 35.19 -28.00 -10.94
N THR A 1046 34.58 -29.06 -10.42
CA THR A 1046 35.21 -30.41 -10.38
C THR A 1046 35.37 -31.02 -11.79
N GLN A 1047 34.56 -30.57 -12.76
CA GLN A 1047 34.58 -31.05 -14.15
C GLN A 1047 35.37 -30.14 -15.11
N SER A 1048 35.79 -28.96 -14.65
CA SER A 1048 36.64 -28.02 -15.40
C SER A 1048 38.11 -28.39 -15.27
#